data_AF-A0A182JQH2-F1
#
_entry.id   AF-A0A182JQH2-F1
#
_cell.length_a   1.000
_cell.length_b   1.000
_cell.length_c   1.000
_cell.angle_alpha   90.00
_cell.angle_beta   90.00
_cell.angle_gamma   90.00
#
_symmetry.space_group_name_H-M   'P 1'
#
loop_
_entity.id
_entity.type
_entity.pdbx_description
1 polymer ?
#
loop_
_entity_poly.entity_id
_entity_poly.type
_entity_poly.pdbx_seq_one_letter_code
_entity_poly.pdbx_strand_id
1 'polypeptide(L)'
;MNSIQFLAAAFVLGLVGLTSGQLVSPGTCPDYPVHLNFDVQRYLGLWYEISRYDQVFQRGGECVTAEYSLNADGSVRVFNSMRVPPSQARQSDTGRAVVAFPDAIPLEAKLNVTFDATALDVSANYWVLGTDYENYAVVWGCFGVATTLRAENAWILSREPELSEQAAIEVQDYINRFLSKDDLIETNQNLDFCCAIDPDVTAYPQCPLVQSANKKPAISMHSCALSTVLMLAGLVACVAGLLTDEACPQDVSAMKDFSLNDYAGRWYEIKRYEQFYEKDLDCVVAEYQKTGDNSISVKNGAFRLDNDTRVVADGTAVVSFPDDTTRPAKLSVAFFGAKPDRSNYWVLDTDYTSFAVVWSCEPFFRDASKNVLGFWIFSRNPTFPTDEAVVKRVDELVKKYADASKFEVPNQSDERYMVKMLKQLVCFALLATLAQGTIFERPCRTDVAVVQDFQVDKYLGLWYDLEHYEASFEQNTDCVTAEYSRYGDGSIRVFNSAVRLTDGLLYAVDGLALLSYPEAEILEAKLNVSFYGAPNDESNYWVLDTDYENYSIVWSCEPIGEERSLEYYWLLSRTPSLPDDEELKEKIEMLKEQNGIIDDELIITEHFAEGKIVHIFALGVLISNLLVEGFVVKDGNCTLATANIPFVKDFQLEKYLGKWYELERYEQDYERNMECVSIVYRWRQPIETLEVNYRGYLPYNGTVNTFTGSGGFTQEPAQENTNSSTTTIAKLLVSFGRAYNATNYWVVDTDYVNYAIVYSCVTFAEMSQAVEGYWLLARTPNLPDNPQVIERVKYLRSTYFQVSHIRFTNHTEELCPAEEKLPTEPSLVVLPPLLFVVLVTVGSIVLGQRIVSQPCPDPTSRPVVQYFDLQRYVDGRWYEISRYDQHFEKDCDCGYATYTPQADGSVRVQNCCERLPNTTVKCSIGKAVVSFPDEFPLEGRFNVTFGGPPRNSNYWILDTDYDNYALIYYCKNLSESKSAEAAWVLSKQRTIHPSVQDVVNNLVDKYFVRQDMRVTEQSQAKCKYDTNDV
;
A
#
# COMPACT_ATOMS: atom_id res chain seq x y z
N MET A 1 -1.10 -4.19 13.86
CA MET A 1 -1.73 -3.87 12.55
C MET A 1 -3.15 -3.39 12.78
N ASN A 2 -3.42 -2.11 12.49
CA ASN A 2 -4.76 -1.52 12.65
C ASN A 2 -5.72 -2.01 11.58
N SER A 3 -7.02 -2.10 11.89
CA SER A 3 -8.08 -2.48 10.96
C SER A 3 -8.13 -1.59 9.70
N ILE A 4 -7.59 -0.37 9.79
CA ILE A 4 -7.42 0.57 8.67
C ILE A 4 -6.26 0.16 7.75
N GLN A 5 -5.17 -0.41 8.26
CA GLN A 5 -4.10 -0.99 7.43
C GLN A 5 -4.55 -2.30 6.79
N PHE A 6 -5.41 -3.08 7.46
CA PHE A 6 -6.01 -4.29 6.88
C PHE A 6 -7.05 -3.94 5.80
N LEU A 7 -7.86 -2.89 6.01
CA LEU A 7 -8.83 -2.40 5.02
C LEU A 7 -8.16 -1.63 3.89
N ALA A 8 -7.10 -0.88 4.14
CA ALA A 8 -6.30 -0.23 3.11
C ALA A 8 -5.48 -1.25 2.33
N ALA A 9 -4.88 -2.25 2.98
CA ALA A 9 -4.24 -3.37 2.29
C ALA A 9 -5.26 -4.22 1.55
N ALA A 10 -6.46 -4.48 2.08
CA ALA A 10 -7.52 -5.22 1.38
C ALA A 10 -8.21 -4.40 0.28
N PHE A 11 -8.23 -3.07 0.39
CA PHE A 11 -8.72 -2.15 -0.64
C PHE A 11 -7.66 -1.89 -1.71
N VAL A 12 -6.37 -1.89 -1.37
CA VAL A 12 -5.25 -1.88 -2.30
C VAL A 12 -5.11 -3.25 -2.97
N LEU A 13 -5.22 -4.38 -2.26
CA LEU A 13 -5.30 -5.73 -2.83
C LEU A 13 -6.57 -5.92 -3.64
N GLY A 14 -7.68 -5.30 -3.21
CA GLY A 14 -8.93 -5.27 -3.95
C GLY A 14 -8.83 -4.42 -5.20
N LEU A 15 -8.21 -3.24 -5.15
CA LEU A 15 -7.98 -2.37 -6.30
C LEU A 15 -6.91 -2.92 -7.23
N VAL A 16 -5.85 -3.56 -6.72
CA VAL A 16 -4.79 -4.22 -7.50
C VAL A 16 -5.34 -5.52 -8.10
N GLY A 17 -6.15 -6.29 -7.37
CA GLY A 17 -6.92 -7.42 -7.90
C GLY A 17 -8.04 -7.02 -8.88
N LEU A 18 -8.48 -5.75 -8.86
CA LEU A 18 -9.46 -5.19 -9.81
C LEU A 18 -8.81 -4.40 -10.95
N THR A 19 -7.50 -4.07 -10.90
CA THR A 19 -6.80 -3.28 -11.93
C THR A 19 -5.51 -3.92 -12.48
N SER A 20 -5.05 -5.05 -11.96
CA SER A 20 -3.86 -5.76 -12.42
C SER A 20 -4.17 -7.25 -12.54
N GLY A 21 -4.12 -7.80 -13.75
CA GLY A 21 -4.16 -9.25 -13.97
C GLY A 21 -2.85 -9.92 -13.56
N GLN A 22 -2.32 -9.61 -12.38
CA GLN A 22 -1.09 -10.18 -11.82
C GLN A 22 -1.34 -10.52 -10.34
N LEU A 23 -0.98 -11.74 -9.94
CA LEU A 23 -1.25 -12.24 -8.59
C LEU A 23 -0.43 -11.44 -7.57
N VAL A 24 -1.11 -10.60 -6.77
CA VAL A 24 -0.48 -9.83 -5.69
C VAL A 24 -0.92 -10.38 -4.34
N SER A 25 0.07 -10.78 -3.54
CA SER A 25 -0.11 -11.43 -2.25
C SER A 25 0.45 -10.55 -1.12
N PRO A 26 -0.13 -10.62 0.10
CA PRO A 26 0.49 -10.04 1.29
C PRO A 26 1.81 -10.73 1.64
N GLY A 27 2.79 -9.95 2.09
CA GLY A 27 4.09 -10.43 2.58
C GLY A 27 5.25 -10.15 1.62
N THR A 28 6.46 -10.51 2.05
CA THR A 28 7.68 -10.46 1.23
C THR A 28 7.83 -11.74 0.41
N CYS A 29 8.68 -11.71 -0.63
CA CYS A 29 8.94 -12.87 -1.46
C CYS A 29 9.49 -14.04 -0.62
N PRO A 30 8.84 -15.22 -0.63
CA PRO A 30 9.37 -16.40 0.04
C PRO A 30 10.63 -16.88 -0.67
N ASP A 31 11.61 -17.37 0.10
CA ASP A 31 12.82 -17.96 -0.47
C ASP A 31 12.60 -19.46 -0.74
N TYR A 32 12.00 -19.75 -1.90
CA TYR A 32 11.77 -21.13 -2.31
C TYR A 32 13.06 -21.80 -2.80
N PRO A 33 13.28 -23.08 -2.45
CA PRO A 33 14.42 -23.83 -2.97
C PRO A 33 14.29 -23.98 -4.49
N VAL A 34 15.38 -23.73 -5.19
CA VAL A 34 15.48 -23.86 -6.65
C VAL A 34 16.27 -25.10 -7.05
N HIS A 35 16.15 -25.51 -8.32
CA HIS A 35 16.94 -26.60 -8.87
C HIS A 35 18.44 -26.24 -8.81
N LEU A 36 19.25 -27.19 -8.31
CA LEU A 36 20.69 -27.02 -8.11
C LEU A 36 21.49 -27.73 -9.21
N ASN A 37 22.69 -27.22 -9.49
CA ASN A 37 23.53 -27.64 -10.62
C ASN A 37 22.82 -27.42 -11.97
N PHE A 38 22.22 -26.24 -12.14
CA PHE A 38 21.41 -25.92 -13.30
C PHE A 38 22.19 -26.03 -14.62
N ASP A 39 21.73 -26.88 -15.53
CA ASP A 39 22.34 -27.06 -16.86
C ASP A 39 21.58 -26.23 -17.90
N VAL A 40 22.10 -25.03 -18.19
CA VAL A 40 21.51 -24.10 -19.16
C VAL A 40 21.38 -24.75 -20.53
N GLN A 41 22.36 -25.57 -20.97
CA GLN A 41 22.35 -26.18 -22.30
C GLN A 41 21.19 -27.16 -22.47
N ARG A 42 20.92 -27.95 -21.43
CA ARG A 42 19.80 -28.91 -21.42
C ARG A 42 18.44 -28.21 -21.30
N TYR A 43 18.40 -27.01 -20.73
CA TYR A 43 17.17 -26.22 -20.63
C TYR A 43 16.76 -25.53 -21.94
N LEU A 44 17.69 -25.38 -22.89
CA LEU A 44 17.42 -24.76 -24.20
C LEU A 44 16.35 -25.50 -25.01
N GLY A 45 15.86 -24.85 -26.06
CA GLY A 45 14.86 -25.37 -26.98
C GLY A 45 13.44 -24.91 -26.62
N LEU A 46 12.48 -25.59 -27.21
CA LEU A 46 11.07 -25.25 -27.11
C LEU A 46 10.44 -25.78 -25.82
N TRP A 47 9.56 -24.96 -25.24
CA TRP A 47 8.68 -25.31 -24.14
C TRP A 47 7.25 -24.81 -24.44
N TYR A 48 6.26 -25.65 -24.15
CA TYR A 48 4.84 -25.32 -24.17
C TYR A 48 4.40 -24.91 -22.77
N GLU A 49 3.66 -23.81 -22.66
CA GLU A 49 3.07 -23.39 -21.39
C GLU A 49 1.78 -24.19 -21.15
N ILE A 50 1.74 -24.98 -20.08
CA ILE A 50 0.59 -25.82 -19.73
C ILE A 50 -0.37 -25.05 -18.84
N SER A 51 0.16 -24.32 -17.86
CA SER A 51 -0.61 -23.43 -17.01
C SER A 51 0.26 -22.31 -16.45
N ARG A 52 -0.39 -21.22 -16.03
CA ARG A 52 0.29 -20.04 -15.49
C ARG A 52 -0.54 -19.34 -14.42
N TYR A 53 0.09 -18.50 -13.62
CA TYR A 53 -0.63 -17.43 -12.92
C TYR A 53 -1.06 -16.35 -13.91
N ASP A 54 -2.15 -15.64 -13.60
CA ASP A 54 -2.60 -14.52 -14.44
C ASP A 54 -1.49 -13.48 -14.52
N GLN A 55 -1.20 -13.03 -15.74
CA GLN A 55 -0.16 -12.04 -16.01
C GLN A 55 -0.64 -11.07 -17.09
N VAL A 56 -0.46 -9.77 -16.83
CA VAL A 56 -1.01 -8.67 -17.65
C VAL A 56 -0.58 -8.79 -19.11
N PHE A 57 0.66 -9.21 -19.37
CA PHE A 57 1.24 -9.30 -20.71
C PHE A 57 0.90 -10.61 -21.47
N GLN A 58 0.37 -11.63 -20.80
CA GLN A 58 -0.10 -12.89 -21.39
C GLN A 58 -1.63 -13.08 -21.27
N ARG A 59 -2.36 -12.01 -20.93
CA ARG A 59 -3.78 -12.08 -20.60
C ARG A 59 -4.61 -12.58 -21.79
N GLY A 60 -5.34 -13.67 -21.57
CA GLY A 60 -6.13 -14.33 -22.61
C GLY A 60 -5.32 -15.04 -23.69
N GLY A 61 -3.98 -15.06 -23.62
CA GLY A 61 -3.14 -15.79 -24.56
C GLY A 61 -3.32 -17.31 -24.45
N GLU A 62 -3.46 -17.96 -25.60
CA GLU A 62 -3.58 -19.41 -25.78
C GLU A 62 -2.49 -19.93 -26.73
N CYS A 63 -2.28 -21.24 -26.82
CA CYS A 63 -1.23 -21.83 -27.68
C CYS A 63 0.17 -21.23 -27.42
N VAL A 64 0.46 -20.97 -26.13
CA VAL A 64 1.63 -20.22 -25.69
C VAL A 64 2.87 -21.11 -25.71
N THR A 65 3.95 -20.62 -26.30
CA THR A 65 5.24 -21.32 -26.40
C THR A 65 6.39 -20.39 -26.06
N ALA A 66 7.43 -20.91 -25.42
CA ALA A 66 8.69 -20.24 -25.14
C ALA A 66 9.84 -21.04 -25.77
N GLU A 67 10.65 -20.41 -26.62
CA GLU A 67 11.83 -21.01 -27.23
C GLU A 67 13.11 -20.33 -26.71
N TYR A 68 13.99 -21.13 -26.10
CA TYR A 68 15.26 -20.68 -25.54
C TYR A 68 16.42 -21.07 -26.45
N SER A 69 17.30 -20.12 -26.79
CA SER A 69 18.49 -20.39 -27.62
C SER A 69 19.67 -19.55 -27.16
N LEU A 70 20.91 -19.99 -27.42
CA LEU A 70 22.10 -19.24 -26.99
C LEU A 70 22.43 -18.09 -27.94
N ASN A 71 22.75 -16.95 -27.34
CA ASN A 71 23.40 -15.83 -28.00
C ASN A 71 24.91 -16.02 -28.05
N ALA A 72 25.58 -15.27 -28.92
CA ALA A 72 27.03 -15.32 -29.09
C ALA A 72 27.81 -14.86 -27.84
N ASP A 73 27.18 -14.07 -26.97
CA ASP A 73 27.74 -13.56 -25.71
C ASP A 73 27.55 -14.52 -24.52
N GLY A 74 26.95 -15.69 -24.74
CA GLY A 74 26.66 -16.67 -23.69
C GLY A 74 25.35 -16.44 -22.93
N SER A 75 24.60 -15.37 -23.21
CA SER A 75 23.23 -15.19 -22.72
C SER A 75 22.22 -16.06 -23.47
N VAL A 76 21.02 -16.22 -22.93
CA VAL A 76 19.94 -17.00 -23.54
C VAL A 76 18.92 -16.05 -24.17
N ARG A 77 18.67 -16.16 -25.47
CA ARG A 77 17.52 -15.55 -26.16
C ARG A 77 16.24 -16.29 -25.76
N VAL A 78 15.22 -15.53 -25.36
CA VAL A 78 13.90 -16.04 -25.00
C VAL A 78 12.89 -15.57 -26.04
N PHE A 79 12.27 -16.47 -26.80
CA PHE A 79 11.24 -16.13 -27.78
C PHE A 79 9.89 -16.68 -27.37
N ASN A 80 8.97 -15.80 -27.03
CA ASN A 80 7.62 -16.15 -26.64
C ASN A 80 6.65 -15.94 -27.80
N SER A 81 5.68 -16.85 -27.97
CA SER A 81 4.59 -16.68 -28.93
C SER A 81 3.27 -17.16 -28.34
N MET A 82 2.19 -16.45 -28.63
CA MET A 82 0.82 -16.80 -28.19
C MET A 82 -0.21 -16.45 -29.26
N ARG A 83 -1.37 -17.11 -29.23
CA ARG A 83 -2.59 -16.71 -29.95
C ARG A 83 -3.50 -15.93 -29.00
N VAL A 84 -4.04 -14.80 -29.45
CA VAL A 84 -4.93 -13.97 -28.62
C VAL A 84 -6.37 -14.09 -29.11
N PRO A 85 -7.31 -14.70 -28.37
CA PRO A 85 -8.74 -14.68 -28.66
C PRO A 85 -9.34 -13.28 -28.47
N PRO A 86 -10.42 -12.90 -29.21
CA PRO A 86 -11.09 -13.69 -30.24
C PRO A 86 -10.48 -13.51 -31.64
N SER A 87 -9.45 -12.66 -31.79
CA SER A 87 -8.83 -12.38 -33.10
C SER A 87 -8.09 -13.57 -33.67
N GLN A 88 -7.69 -14.52 -32.82
CA GLN A 88 -6.88 -15.70 -33.15
C GLN A 88 -5.53 -15.34 -33.80
N ALA A 89 -5.14 -14.06 -33.77
CA ALA A 89 -3.87 -13.58 -34.29
C ALA A 89 -2.73 -14.07 -33.39
N ARG A 90 -1.62 -14.51 -34.00
CA ARG A 90 -0.39 -14.81 -33.26
C ARG A 90 0.36 -13.52 -32.94
N GLN A 91 0.72 -13.37 -31.67
CA GLN A 91 1.66 -12.37 -31.17
C GLN A 91 2.96 -13.09 -30.74
N SER A 92 4.08 -12.39 -30.81
CA SER A 92 5.37 -12.90 -30.36
C SER A 92 6.25 -11.80 -29.84
N ASP A 93 7.12 -12.14 -28.90
CA ASP A 93 8.08 -11.23 -28.30
C ASP A 93 9.45 -11.92 -28.09
N THR A 94 10.53 -11.14 -28.09
CA THR A 94 11.90 -11.64 -27.93
C THR A 94 12.63 -10.91 -26.81
N GLY A 95 13.06 -11.66 -25.81
CA GLY A 95 13.87 -11.18 -24.69
C GLY A 95 15.23 -11.85 -24.58
N ARG A 96 15.94 -11.51 -23.50
CA ARG A 96 17.27 -12.03 -23.12
C ARG A 96 17.23 -12.49 -21.67
N ALA A 97 17.94 -13.58 -21.37
CA ALA A 97 18.07 -14.13 -20.04
C ALA A 97 19.55 -14.40 -19.69
N VAL A 98 19.93 -14.14 -18.44
CA VAL A 98 21.26 -14.44 -17.88
C VAL A 98 21.12 -15.15 -16.54
N VAL A 99 22.07 -16.02 -16.19
CA VAL A 99 22.10 -16.65 -14.86
C VAL A 99 22.48 -15.59 -13.83
N ALA A 100 21.67 -15.45 -12.78
CA ALA A 100 21.82 -14.35 -11.81
C ALA A 100 23.05 -14.53 -10.90
N PHE A 101 23.42 -15.77 -10.59
CA PHE A 101 24.54 -16.10 -9.70
C PHE A 101 25.44 -17.16 -10.35
N PRO A 102 26.20 -16.81 -11.41
CA PRO A 102 26.98 -17.77 -12.19
C PRO A 102 28.11 -18.43 -11.39
N ASP A 103 28.56 -17.80 -10.30
CA ASP A 103 29.66 -18.28 -9.45
C ASP A 103 29.18 -19.06 -8.21
N ALA A 104 27.86 -19.26 -8.04
CA ALA A 104 27.31 -20.01 -6.91
C ALA A 104 27.68 -21.50 -6.98
N ILE A 105 28.00 -22.10 -5.82
CA ILE A 105 28.35 -23.52 -5.71
C ILE A 105 27.46 -24.17 -4.62
N PRO A 106 26.49 -25.03 -4.99
CA PRO A 106 26.12 -25.44 -6.34
C PRO A 106 25.39 -24.34 -7.14
N LEU A 107 25.45 -24.41 -8.47
CA LEU A 107 24.84 -23.42 -9.36
C LEU A 107 23.31 -23.44 -9.24
N GLU A 108 22.73 -22.33 -8.81
CA GLU A 108 21.27 -22.18 -8.63
C GLU A 108 20.55 -21.84 -9.94
N ALA A 109 19.37 -22.43 -10.16
CA ALA A 109 18.53 -22.16 -11.33
C ALA A 109 17.73 -20.85 -11.22
N LYS A 110 18.44 -19.74 -10.94
CA LYS A 110 17.89 -18.38 -10.89
C LYS A 110 18.39 -17.58 -12.09
N LEU A 111 17.46 -17.08 -12.90
CA LEU A 111 17.76 -16.29 -14.09
C LEU A 111 17.15 -14.88 -13.95
N ASN A 112 17.83 -13.92 -14.57
CA ASN A 112 17.27 -12.62 -14.85
C ASN A 112 16.81 -12.56 -16.31
N VAL A 113 15.51 -12.36 -16.55
CA VAL A 113 14.89 -12.32 -17.89
C VAL A 113 14.37 -10.91 -18.18
N THR A 114 14.78 -10.34 -19.31
CA THR A 114 14.48 -8.97 -19.75
C THR A 114 13.93 -8.93 -21.17
N PHE A 115 12.83 -8.21 -21.40
CA PHE A 115 12.21 -8.01 -22.73
C PHE A 115 12.31 -6.57 -23.25
N ASP A 116 12.86 -5.63 -22.46
CA ASP A 116 13.16 -4.26 -22.85
C ASP A 116 14.68 -4.02 -22.81
N ALA A 117 15.26 -3.59 -23.93
CA ALA A 117 16.70 -3.34 -24.05
C ALA A 117 17.20 -2.11 -23.27
N THR A 118 16.29 -1.33 -22.68
CA THR A 118 16.59 -0.10 -21.92
C THR A 118 16.39 -0.23 -20.41
N ALA A 119 15.88 -1.36 -19.92
CA ALA A 119 15.66 -1.59 -18.50
C ALA A 119 16.96 -2.01 -17.78
N LEU A 120 17.30 -1.33 -16.68
CA LEU A 120 18.40 -1.70 -15.79
C LEU A 120 18.10 -3.05 -15.11
N ASP A 121 19.15 -3.88 -14.98
CA ASP A 121 19.16 -5.24 -14.42
C ASP A 121 18.26 -5.38 -13.18
N VAL A 122 17.10 -6.02 -13.34
CA VAL A 122 16.22 -6.42 -12.23
C VAL A 122 16.77 -7.64 -11.50
N SER A 123 16.54 -7.74 -10.19
CA SER A 123 16.85 -8.94 -9.39
C SER A 123 16.20 -10.19 -10.00
N ALA A 124 16.86 -11.36 -9.88
CA ALA A 124 16.43 -12.64 -10.46
C ALA A 124 14.91 -12.85 -10.42
N ASN A 125 14.25 -12.81 -11.58
CA ASN A 125 12.79 -12.82 -11.72
C ASN A 125 12.23 -14.13 -12.32
N TYR A 126 13.11 -15.11 -12.61
CA TYR A 126 12.76 -16.41 -13.18
C TYR A 126 13.49 -17.53 -12.45
N TRP A 127 12.80 -18.25 -11.56
CA TRP A 127 13.37 -19.27 -10.69
C TRP A 127 12.80 -20.64 -11.09
N VAL A 128 13.67 -21.56 -11.51
CA VAL A 128 13.26 -22.93 -11.80
C VAL A 128 13.24 -23.72 -10.50
N LEU A 129 12.05 -23.95 -9.95
CA LEU A 129 11.86 -24.72 -8.71
C LEU A 129 12.18 -26.20 -8.93
N GLY A 130 11.83 -26.73 -10.11
CA GLY A 130 12.10 -28.11 -10.50
C GLY A 130 12.01 -28.31 -12.00
N THR A 131 12.90 -29.11 -12.55
CA THR A 131 12.88 -29.55 -13.95
C THR A 131 13.67 -30.84 -14.09
N ASP A 132 13.24 -31.69 -15.01
CA ASP A 132 14.03 -32.84 -15.48
C ASP A 132 14.69 -32.56 -16.85
N TYR A 133 14.57 -31.32 -17.35
CA TYR A 133 15.03 -30.79 -18.63
C TYR A 133 14.34 -31.35 -19.88
N GLU A 134 13.86 -32.60 -19.82
CA GLU A 134 13.36 -33.35 -20.96
C GLU A 134 11.83 -33.42 -21.03
N ASN A 135 11.10 -33.17 -19.93
CA ASN A 135 9.65 -33.30 -19.92
C ASN A 135 8.95 -32.09 -19.31
N TYR A 136 9.40 -31.58 -18.17
CA TYR A 136 8.72 -30.47 -17.48
C TYR A 136 9.68 -29.45 -16.87
N ALA A 137 9.15 -28.24 -16.64
CA ALA A 137 9.76 -27.27 -15.75
C ALA A 137 8.68 -26.54 -14.94
N VAL A 138 8.91 -26.37 -13.65
CA VAL A 138 8.09 -25.56 -12.74
C VAL A 138 8.87 -24.29 -12.45
N VAL A 139 8.33 -23.17 -12.89
CA VAL A 139 8.97 -21.86 -12.81
C VAL A 139 8.14 -20.96 -11.91
N TRP A 140 8.82 -20.22 -11.05
CA TRP A 140 8.23 -19.23 -10.18
C TRP A 140 9.05 -17.93 -10.21
N GLY A 141 8.40 -16.81 -9.96
CA GLY A 141 9.06 -15.51 -9.85
C GLY A 141 8.33 -14.65 -8.84
N CYS A 142 9.06 -13.80 -8.14
CA CYS A 142 8.48 -12.88 -7.19
C CYS A 142 9.24 -11.57 -7.12
N PHE A 143 8.51 -10.47 -7.01
CA PHE A 143 9.08 -9.16 -6.77
C PHE A 143 8.23 -8.37 -5.77
N GLY A 144 8.89 -7.58 -4.93
CA GLY A 144 8.22 -6.69 -3.99
C GLY A 144 7.53 -5.55 -4.74
N VAL A 145 6.25 -5.33 -4.47
CA VAL A 145 5.47 -4.19 -5.01
C VAL A 145 5.35 -3.09 -3.96
N ALA A 146 5.38 -3.46 -2.68
CA ALA A 146 5.46 -2.57 -1.53
C ALA A 146 6.11 -3.30 -0.35
N THR A 147 6.41 -2.60 0.75
CA THR A 147 7.02 -3.19 1.96
C THR A 147 6.27 -4.39 2.54
N THR A 148 4.97 -4.52 2.30
CA THR A 148 4.13 -5.63 2.76
C THR A 148 3.41 -6.38 1.64
N LEU A 149 3.76 -6.13 0.37
CA LEU A 149 3.09 -6.72 -0.79
C LEU A 149 4.11 -7.26 -1.78
N ARG A 150 3.83 -8.44 -2.33
CA ARG A 150 4.61 -9.06 -3.38
C ARG A 150 3.72 -9.41 -4.56
N ALA A 151 4.27 -9.34 -5.76
CA ALA A 151 3.68 -9.92 -6.95
C ALA A 151 4.37 -11.26 -7.23
N GLU A 152 3.57 -12.27 -7.57
CA GLU A 152 4.02 -13.63 -7.83
C GLU A 152 3.65 -14.03 -9.26
N ASN A 153 4.57 -14.75 -9.91
CA ASN A 153 4.38 -15.35 -11.22
C ASN A 153 4.70 -16.83 -11.11
N ALA A 154 3.97 -17.66 -11.84
CA ALA A 154 4.30 -19.07 -11.98
C ALA A 154 3.96 -19.56 -13.38
N TRP A 155 4.77 -20.49 -13.88
CA TRP A 155 4.53 -21.20 -15.13
C TRP A 155 4.83 -22.69 -14.95
N ILE A 156 3.93 -23.51 -15.47
CA ILE A 156 4.16 -24.94 -15.67
C ILE A 156 4.45 -25.13 -17.15
N LEU A 157 5.65 -25.60 -17.46
CA LEU A 157 6.13 -25.79 -18.82
C LEU A 157 6.29 -27.29 -19.11
N SER A 158 6.02 -27.68 -20.35
CA SER A 158 6.22 -29.04 -20.86
C SER A 158 6.99 -29.03 -22.18
N ARG A 159 7.75 -30.08 -22.47
CA ARG A 159 8.36 -30.27 -23.80
C ARG A 159 7.35 -30.66 -24.87
N GLU A 160 6.18 -31.15 -24.46
CA GLU A 160 5.07 -31.52 -25.32
C GLU A 160 3.82 -30.67 -25.00
N PRO A 161 2.83 -30.57 -25.91
CA PRO A 161 1.58 -29.82 -25.67
C PRO A 161 0.76 -30.29 -24.46
N GLU A 162 1.07 -31.46 -23.91
CA GLU A 162 0.49 -32.03 -22.70
C GLU A 162 1.60 -32.61 -21.82
N LEU A 163 1.36 -32.71 -20.50
CA LEU A 163 2.29 -33.37 -19.57
C LEU A 163 2.15 -34.90 -19.66
N SER A 164 3.27 -35.61 -19.59
CA SER A 164 3.25 -37.07 -19.38
C SER A 164 2.72 -37.40 -17.97
N GLU A 165 2.20 -38.61 -17.78
CA GLU A 165 1.65 -39.05 -16.48
C GLU A 165 2.70 -38.91 -15.35
N GLN A 166 3.95 -39.27 -15.62
CA GLN A 166 5.05 -39.14 -14.67
C GLN A 166 5.39 -37.66 -14.39
N ALA A 167 5.48 -36.83 -15.43
CA ALA A 167 5.74 -35.39 -15.26
C ALA A 167 4.61 -34.69 -14.50
N ALA A 168 3.35 -35.08 -14.72
CA ALA A 168 2.20 -34.54 -14.01
C ALA A 168 2.26 -34.87 -12.50
N ILE A 169 2.70 -36.08 -12.12
CA ILE A 169 2.89 -36.46 -10.71
C ILE A 169 3.96 -35.57 -10.06
N GLU A 170 5.09 -35.36 -10.73
CA GLU A 170 6.19 -34.56 -10.20
C GLU A 170 5.81 -33.07 -10.09
N VAL A 171 5.21 -32.51 -11.14
CA VAL A 171 4.69 -31.14 -11.14
C VAL A 171 3.68 -30.94 -9.99
N GLN A 172 2.83 -31.92 -9.72
CA GLN A 172 1.83 -31.83 -8.66
C GLN A 172 2.46 -31.75 -7.25
N ASP A 173 3.62 -32.37 -7.01
CA ASP A 173 4.36 -32.22 -5.74
C ASP A 173 4.82 -30.77 -5.55
N TYR A 174 5.41 -30.16 -6.59
CA TYR A 174 5.82 -28.76 -6.56
C TYR A 174 4.63 -27.81 -6.37
N ILE A 175 3.51 -28.07 -7.05
CA ILE A 175 2.29 -27.28 -6.86
C ILE A 175 1.86 -27.36 -5.40
N ASN A 176 1.72 -28.55 -4.83
CA ASN A 176 1.24 -28.70 -3.44
C ASN A 176 2.15 -28.05 -2.39
N ARG A 177 3.46 -27.93 -2.67
CA ARG A 177 4.46 -27.45 -1.72
C ARG A 177 4.72 -25.95 -1.83
N PHE A 178 4.64 -25.38 -3.03
CA PHE A 178 5.14 -24.03 -3.29
C PHE A 178 4.15 -23.12 -4.01
N LEU A 179 3.13 -23.67 -4.69
CA LEU A 179 2.20 -22.89 -5.52
C LEU A 179 0.75 -23.04 -5.01
N SER A 180 -0.05 -21.99 -5.20
CA SER A 180 -1.51 -22.08 -5.11
C SER A 180 -2.08 -22.71 -6.39
N LYS A 181 -2.82 -23.82 -6.23
CA LYS A 181 -3.50 -24.50 -7.35
C LYS A 181 -4.66 -23.68 -7.92
N ASP A 182 -5.36 -22.94 -7.06
CA ASP A 182 -6.55 -22.17 -7.44
C ASP A 182 -6.20 -20.94 -8.30
N ASP A 183 -4.94 -20.51 -8.27
CA ASP A 183 -4.43 -19.38 -9.06
C ASP A 183 -3.84 -19.81 -10.42
N LEU A 184 -3.70 -21.12 -10.69
CA LEU A 184 -3.22 -21.64 -11.97
C LEU A 184 -4.34 -21.67 -13.01
N ILE A 185 -4.12 -20.96 -14.11
CA ILE A 185 -4.97 -20.93 -15.30
C ILE A 185 -4.39 -21.87 -16.34
N GLU A 186 -5.17 -22.85 -16.79
CA GLU A 186 -4.79 -23.75 -17.88
C GLU A 186 -4.69 -23.00 -19.21
N THR A 187 -3.65 -23.31 -19.98
CA THR A 187 -3.43 -22.78 -21.32
C THR A 187 -3.90 -23.81 -22.35
N ASN A 188 -4.74 -23.38 -23.29
CA ASN A 188 -5.22 -24.23 -24.36
C ASN A 188 -4.11 -24.52 -25.37
N GLN A 189 -3.63 -25.77 -25.38
CA GLN A 189 -2.65 -26.29 -26.32
C GLN A 189 -3.27 -27.23 -27.37
N ASN A 190 -4.60 -27.25 -27.51
CA ASN A 190 -5.31 -28.14 -28.43
C ASN A 190 -4.88 -27.87 -29.88
N LEU A 191 -4.42 -28.92 -30.57
CA LEU A 191 -3.90 -28.81 -31.94
C LEU A 191 -4.93 -28.27 -32.94
N ASP A 192 -6.20 -28.67 -32.88
CA ASP A 192 -7.23 -28.18 -33.82
C ASP A 192 -7.49 -26.68 -33.62
N PHE A 193 -7.42 -26.21 -32.37
CA PHE A 193 -7.54 -24.80 -32.04
C PHE A 193 -6.27 -24.01 -32.40
N CYS A 194 -5.09 -24.56 -32.09
CA CYS A 194 -3.80 -23.93 -32.34
C CYS A 194 -3.40 -23.93 -33.82
N CYS A 195 -3.97 -24.84 -34.62
CA CYS A 195 -3.70 -25.02 -36.06
C CYS A 195 -4.86 -24.59 -36.97
N ALA A 196 -5.91 -23.93 -36.45
CA ALA A 196 -7.03 -23.46 -37.27
C ALA A 196 -6.57 -22.49 -38.39
N ILE A 197 -7.06 -22.76 -39.61
CA ILE A 197 -6.53 -22.39 -40.94
C ILE A 197 -6.35 -20.87 -41.12
N ASP A 198 -5.10 -20.42 -41.01
CA ASP A 198 -4.53 -19.35 -41.82
C ASP A 198 -3.39 -19.95 -42.66
N PRO A 199 -3.50 -20.02 -43.99
CA PRO A 199 -2.52 -20.67 -44.85
C PRO A 199 -1.16 -19.95 -44.92
N ASP A 200 -1.03 -18.74 -44.39
CA ASP A 200 0.21 -17.96 -44.44
C ASP A 200 0.97 -17.88 -43.09
N VAL A 201 0.50 -18.58 -42.03
CA VAL A 201 1.11 -18.50 -40.69
C VAL A 201 1.65 -19.85 -40.24
N THR A 202 2.91 -20.13 -40.56
CA THR A 202 3.68 -21.26 -40.00
C THR A 202 4.38 -20.84 -38.71
N ALA A 203 3.76 -21.04 -37.54
CA ALA A 203 4.44 -20.85 -36.25
C ALA A 203 3.78 -21.55 -35.04
N TYR A 204 3.15 -22.72 -35.22
CA TYR A 204 3.01 -23.69 -34.12
C TYR A 204 3.73 -24.97 -34.56
N PRO A 205 4.64 -25.53 -33.74
CA PRO A 205 5.63 -26.52 -34.22
C PRO A 205 5.02 -27.83 -34.78
N GLN A 206 3.76 -28.13 -34.45
CA GLN A 206 3.10 -29.40 -34.77
C GLN A 206 1.96 -29.29 -35.82
N CYS A 207 1.78 -28.14 -36.49
CA CYS A 207 0.69 -28.02 -37.46
C CYS A 207 1.01 -28.74 -38.79
N PRO A 208 0.14 -29.65 -39.27
CA PRO A 208 0.33 -30.28 -40.57
C PRO A 208 0.12 -29.28 -41.71
N LEU A 209 0.95 -29.35 -42.75
CA LEU A 209 0.80 -28.58 -43.99
C LEU A 209 -0.48 -29.02 -44.72
N VAL A 210 -1.59 -28.29 -44.62
CA VAL A 210 -2.85 -28.67 -45.28
C VAL A 210 -3.01 -27.99 -46.65
N GLN A 211 -3.01 -28.82 -47.69
CA GLN A 211 -3.42 -28.50 -49.06
C GLN A 211 -4.95 -28.32 -49.16
N SER A 212 -5.37 -27.37 -49.98
CA SER A 212 -6.76 -26.92 -50.21
C SER A 212 -7.76 -28.02 -50.60
N ALA A 213 -9.00 -28.01 -50.05
CA ALA A 213 -10.25 -28.21 -50.81
C ALA A 213 -11.56 -28.12 -49.98
N ASN A 214 -12.45 -27.23 -50.44
CA ASN A 214 -13.92 -27.32 -50.62
C ASN A 214 -14.96 -27.37 -49.46
N LYS A 215 -16.03 -26.59 -49.74
CA LYS A 215 -17.23 -26.18 -48.97
C LYS A 215 -18.27 -27.28 -48.65
N LYS A 216 -18.86 -27.17 -47.43
CA LYS A 216 -20.28 -27.31 -46.94
C LYS A 216 -21.12 -28.56 -47.34
N PRO A 217 -22.18 -29.00 -46.59
CA PRO A 217 -23.16 -28.16 -45.85
C PRO A 217 -23.67 -28.68 -44.48
N ALA A 218 -24.54 -27.87 -43.87
CA ALA A 218 -25.12 -27.97 -42.52
C ALA A 218 -26.31 -28.94 -42.37
N ILE A 219 -26.55 -29.46 -41.15
CA ILE A 219 -27.81 -30.09 -40.71
C ILE A 219 -28.16 -29.68 -39.26
N SER A 220 -29.47 -29.53 -39.07
CA SER A 220 -30.35 -29.05 -37.98
C SER A 220 -30.40 -29.83 -36.64
N MET A 221 -30.35 -29.07 -35.53
CA MET A 221 -31.38 -28.85 -34.48
C MET A 221 -31.95 -30.01 -33.59
N HIS A 222 -31.85 -29.79 -32.26
CA HIS A 222 -32.76 -30.13 -31.11
C HIS A 222 -32.21 -31.06 -30.02
N SER A 223 -32.02 -30.54 -28.80
CA SER A 223 -32.94 -30.75 -27.66
C SER A 223 -32.48 -29.96 -26.41
N CYS A 224 -33.44 -29.60 -25.57
CA CYS A 224 -33.44 -28.49 -24.62
C CYS A 224 -33.59 -29.01 -23.17
N ALA A 225 -32.93 -28.39 -22.19
CA ALA A 225 -33.41 -28.35 -20.80
C ALA A 225 -32.75 -27.21 -19.99
N LEU A 226 -33.48 -26.08 -19.95
CA LEU A 226 -33.65 -25.11 -18.86
C LEU A 226 -32.50 -24.94 -17.83
N SER A 227 -31.78 -23.82 -17.91
CA SER A 227 -31.64 -22.82 -16.81
C SER A 227 -30.61 -21.73 -17.14
N THR A 228 -30.80 -20.96 -18.22
CA THR A 228 -29.92 -19.81 -18.55
C THR A 228 -30.67 -18.71 -19.32
N VAL A 229 -31.92 -18.42 -18.95
CA VAL A 229 -32.77 -17.45 -19.66
C VAL A 229 -32.63 -16.00 -19.16
N LEU A 230 -31.87 -15.70 -18.09
CA LEU A 230 -31.86 -14.34 -17.52
C LEU A 230 -30.55 -13.53 -17.65
N MET A 231 -29.46 -14.09 -18.20
CA MET A 231 -28.23 -13.33 -18.46
C MET A 231 -27.97 -12.96 -19.94
N LEU A 232 -28.72 -13.53 -20.88
CA LEU A 232 -28.53 -13.27 -22.32
C LEU A 232 -29.38 -12.13 -22.90
N ALA A 233 -30.37 -11.62 -22.15
CA ALA A 233 -31.23 -10.53 -22.63
C ALA A 233 -30.55 -9.15 -22.60
N GLY A 234 -29.55 -8.93 -21.72
CA GLY A 234 -28.84 -7.66 -21.62
C GLY A 234 -27.76 -7.44 -22.67
N LEU A 235 -27.13 -8.52 -23.16
CA LEU A 235 -26.03 -8.45 -24.13
C LEU A 235 -26.50 -8.43 -25.60
N VAL A 236 -27.66 -9.04 -25.89
CA VAL A 236 -28.26 -8.98 -27.23
C VAL A 236 -28.89 -7.61 -27.53
N ALA A 237 -29.32 -6.87 -26.50
CA ALA A 237 -29.92 -5.55 -26.67
C ALA A 237 -28.93 -4.46 -27.13
N CYS A 238 -27.65 -4.54 -26.74
CA CYS A 238 -26.66 -3.52 -27.10
C CYS A 238 -26.09 -3.68 -28.53
N VAL A 239 -25.99 -4.91 -29.06
CA VAL A 239 -25.48 -5.11 -30.44
C VAL A 239 -26.59 -4.89 -31.49
N ALA A 240 -27.86 -5.04 -31.11
CA ALA A 240 -29.00 -4.88 -32.01
C ALA A 240 -29.25 -3.42 -32.47
N GLY A 241 -28.70 -2.41 -31.76
CA GLY A 241 -28.87 -0.99 -32.14
C GLY A 241 -27.97 -0.51 -33.30
N LEU A 242 -26.84 -1.20 -33.52
CA LEU A 242 -25.76 -0.79 -34.44
C LEU A 242 -25.71 -1.60 -35.76
N LEU A 243 -26.31 -2.79 -35.78
CA LEU A 243 -26.42 -3.60 -36.99
C LEU A 243 -27.68 -3.21 -37.75
N THR A 244 -27.54 -2.76 -38.98
CA THR A 244 -28.67 -2.60 -39.88
C THR A 244 -28.78 -3.81 -40.81
N ASP A 245 -30.01 -4.30 -40.97
CA ASP A 245 -30.36 -5.29 -41.99
C ASP A 245 -30.51 -4.62 -43.37
N GLU A 246 -30.45 -3.28 -43.46
CA GLU A 246 -30.46 -2.52 -44.70
C GLU A 246 -29.08 -2.55 -45.37
N ALA A 247 -29.06 -2.77 -46.69
CA ALA A 247 -27.84 -2.64 -47.49
C ALA A 247 -27.30 -1.20 -47.42
N CYS A 248 -25.97 -1.04 -47.44
CA CYS A 248 -25.35 0.29 -47.51
C CYS A 248 -26.02 1.13 -48.63
N PRO A 249 -26.54 2.34 -48.34
CA PRO A 249 -27.24 3.14 -49.32
C PRO A 249 -26.31 3.45 -50.50
N GLN A 250 -26.78 3.15 -51.71
CA GLN A 250 -25.96 3.26 -52.93
C GLN A 250 -25.85 4.70 -53.46
N ASP A 251 -26.61 5.63 -52.89
CA ASP A 251 -26.72 7.03 -53.28
C ASP A 251 -25.99 8.02 -52.34
N VAL A 252 -25.20 7.50 -51.39
CA VAL A 252 -24.32 8.34 -50.56
C VAL A 252 -23.19 8.91 -51.42
N SER A 253 -23.19 10.23 -51.59
CA SER A 253 -22.19 10.94 -52.38
C SER A 253 -21.19 11.62 -51.44
N ALA A 254 -19.91 11.27 -51.56
CA ALA A 254 -18.84 11.97 -50.88
C ALA A 254 -18.58 13.33 -51.54
N MET A 255 -18.01 14.27 -50.78
CA MET A 255 -17.63 15.59 -51.27
C MET A 255 -16.70 15.47 -52.48
N LYS A 256 -16.92 16.32 -53.49
CA LYS A 256 -16.06 16.42 -54.68
C LYS A 256 -14.98 17.47 -54.45
N ASP A 257 -13.90 17.39 -55.23
CA ASP A 257 -12.78 18.35 -55.15
C ASP A 257 -12.14 18.43 -53.76
N PHE A 258 -12.06 17.28 -53.08
CA PHE A 258 -11.56 17.21 -51.70
C PHE A 258 -10.06 17.46 -51.59
N SER A 259 -9.67 18.29 -50.63
CA SER A 259 -8.28 18.66 -50.35
C SER A 259 -7.80 18.05 -49.03
N LEU A 260 -6.90 17.06 -49.11
CA LEU A 260 -6.23 16.51 -47.93
C LEU A 260 -5.41 17.56 -47.17
N ASN A 261 -4.85 18.54 -47.87
CA ASN A 261 -4.07 19.61 -47.25
C ASN A 261 -4.95 20.46 -46.34
N ASP A 262 -6.13 20.86 -46.82
CA ASP A 262 -7.02 21.75 -46.08
C ASP A 262 -7.79 21.00 -44.98
N TYR A 263 -7.98 19.69 -45.16
CA TYR A 263 -8.56 18.82 -44.14
C TYR A 263 -7.61 18.53 -42.97
N ALA A 264 -6.30 18.71 -43.15
CA ALA A 264 -5.31 18.49 -42.11
C ALA A 264 -5.52 19.40 -40.89
N GLY A 265 -4.90 19.03 -39.78
CA GLY A 265 -5.02 19.70 -38.48
C GLY A 265 -6.01 19.02 -37.55
N ARG A 266 -6.35 19.73 -36.47
CA ARG A 266 -7.16 19.20 -35.37
C ARG A 266 -8.66 19.30 -35.64
N TRP A 267 -9.38 18.27 -35.25
CA TRP A 267 -10.84 18.16 -35.27
C TRP A 267 -11.35 17.60 -33.94
N TYR A 268 -12.37 18.22 -33.38
CA TYR A 268 -13.07 17.77 -32.18
C TYR A 268 -14.32 17.00 -32.59
N GLU A 269 -14.50 15.80 -32.05
CA GLU A 269 -15.70 15.01 -32.30
C GLU A 269 -16.87 15.56 -31.49
N ILE A 270 -17.88 16.10 -32.15
CA ILE A 270 -19.00 16.75 -31.48
C ILE A 270 -20.18 15.80 -31.34
N LYS A 271 -20.39 14.94 -32.33
CA LYS A 271 -21.39 13.86 -32.28
C LYS A 271 -20.87 12.65 -33.04
N ARG A 272 -21.24 11.45 -32.58
CA ARG A 272 -20.97 10.20 -33.29
C ARG A 272 -22.11 9.20 -33.18
N TYR A 273 -22.12 8.21 -34.07
CA TYR A 273 -22.74 6.93 -33.79
C TYR A 273 -21.79 6.11 -32.94
N GLU A 274 -22.25 5.61 -31.79
CA GLU A 274 -21.42 4.84 -30.85
C GLU A 274 -20.72 3.70 -31.59
N GLN A 275 -19.39 3.72 -31.62
CA GLN A 275 -18.61 2.61 -32.13
C GLN A 275 -18.11 1.79 -30.95
N PHE A 276 -18.05 0.47 -31.08
CA PHE A 276 -17.62 -0.40 -29.97
C PHE A 276 -16.23 -0.07 -29.43
N TYR A 277 -15.35 0.52 -30.26
CA TYR A 277 -14.00 0.96 -29.91
C TYR A 277 -13.92 2.40 -29.37
N GLU A 278 -15.01 3.17 -29.47
CA GLU A 278 -15.14 4.54 -28.96
C GLU A 278 -16.05 4.63 -27.74
N LYS A 279 -16.59 3.49 -27.29
CA LYS A 279 -17.46 3.41 -26.14
C LYS A 279 -16.78 3.95 -24.88
N ASP A 280 -17.55 4.70 -24.09
CA ASP A 280 -17.11 5.33 -22.84
C ASP A 280 -15.91 6.28 -23.01
N LEU A 281 -15.78 6.94 -24.17
CA LEU A 281 -14.74 7.95 -24.44
C LEU A 281 -15.29 9.37 -24.55
N ASP A 282 -14.62 10.31 -23.88
CA ASP A 282 -14.88 11.76 -23.89
C ASP A 282 -13.63 12.55 -24.33
N CYS A 283 -13.82 13.85 -24.62
CA CYS A 283 -12.78 14.75 -25.16
C CYS A 283 -12.05 14.16 -26.38
N VAL A 284 -12.83 13.54 -27.29
CA VAL A 284 -12.29 12.86 -28.46
C VAL A 284 -11.86 13.89 -29.51
N VAL A 285 -10.59 13.80 -29.90
CA VAL A 285 -9.93 14.69 -30.86
C VAL A 285 -9.18 13.86 -31.88
N ALA A 286 -9.33 14.22 -33.15
CA ALA A 286 -8.57 13.66 -34.26
C ALA A 286 -7.60 14.71 -34.81
N GLU A 287 -6.30 14.42 -34.82
CA GLU A 287 -5.27 15.29 -35.38
C GLU A 287 -4.69 14.67 -36.65
N TYR A 288 -4.93 15.34 -37.79
CA TYR A 288 -4.53 14.85 -39.09
C TYR A 288 -3.26 15.57 -39.57
N GLN A 289 -2.28 14.82 -40.05
CA GLN A 289 -1.03 15.37 -40.59
C GLN A 289 -0.75 14.77 -41.96
N LYS A 290 -0.48 15.63 -42.96
CA LYS A 290 -0.18 15.17 -44.31
C LYS A 290 1.14 14.38 -44.33
N THR A 291 1.12 13.19 -44.91
CA THR A 291 2.31 12.33 -45.07
C THR A 291 2.72 12.14 -46.52
N GLY A 292 1.85 12.49 -47.48
CA GLY A 292 2.11 12.41 -48.92
C GLY A 292 0.97 13.01 -49.74
N ASP A 293 1.06 13.01 -51.07
CA ASP A 293 0.06 13.65 -51.93
C ASP A 293 -1.33 13.00 -51.85
N ASN A 294 -1.37 11.70 -51.55
CA ASN A 294 -2.60 10.91 -51.40
C ASN A 294 -2.69 10.24 -50.02
N SER A 295 -1.91 10.68 -49.03
CA SER A 295 -1.88 10.06 -47.69
C SER A 295 -1.82 11.09 -46.56
N ILE A 296 -2.49 10.77 -45.46
CA ILE A 296 -2.56 11.56 -44.24
C ILE A 296 -2.48 10.61 -43.03
N SER A 297 -1.67 10.93 -42.03
CA SER A 297 -1.73 10.24 -40.73
C SER A 297 -2.83 10.86 -39.89
N VAL A 298 -3.47 10.06 -39.05
CA VAL A 298 -4.47 10.50 -38.08
C VAL A 298 -4.04 10.03 -36.70
N LYS A 299 -4.04 10.95 -35.74
CA LYS A 299 -3.79 10.65 -34.34
C LYS A 299 -5.05 10.99 -33.56
N ASN A 300 -5.75 9.95 -33.10
CA ASN A 300 -6.92 10.10 -32.26
C ASN A 300 -6.48 10.11 -30.80
N GLY A 301 -7.01 11.06 -30.02
CA GLY A 301 -6.81 11.15 -28.58
C GLY A 301 -8.15 11.29 -27.89
N ALA A 302 -8.34 10.57 -26.78
CA ALA A 302 -9.55 10.64 -25.97
C ALA A 302 -9.23 10.33 -24.50
N PHE A 303 -10.20 10.55 -23.62
CA PHE A 303 -10.16 10.10 -22.23
C PHE A 303 -11.22 9.04 -22.00
N ARG A 304 -10.86 7.94 -21.35
CA ARG A 304 -11.88 6.97 -20.91
C ARG A 304 -12.66 7.50 -19.72
N LEU A 305 -13.98 7.33 -19.75
CA LEU A 305 -14.89 7.75 -18.69
C LEU A 305 -14.78 6.92 -17.41
N ASP A 306 -14.33 5.68 -17.53
CA ASP A 306 -14.23 4.74 -16.41
C ASP A 306 -13.03 5.04 -15.50
N ASN A 307 -11.92 5.49 -16.06
CA ASN A 307 -10.64 5.61 -15.34
C ASN A 307 -9.85 6.90 -15.66
N ASP A 308 -10.41 7.82 -16.46
CA ASP A 308 -9.82 9.12 -16.82
C ASP A 308 -8.43 9.00 -17.46
N THR A 309 -8.09 7.84 -18.04
CA THR A 309 -6.82 7.64 -18.75
C THR A 309 -6.89 8.19 -20.16
N ARG A 310 -5.81 8.86 -20.57
CA ARG A 310 -5.66 9.32 -21.95
C ARG A 310 -5.33 8.13 -22.84
N VAL A 311 -6.23 7.82 -23.77
CA VAL A 311 -5.99 6.85 -24.83
C VAL A 311 -5.63 7.57 -26.11
N VAL A 312 -4.67 7.00 -26.84
CA VAL A 312 -4.20 7.53 -28.10
C VAL A 312 -4.15 6.39 -29.11
N ALA A 313 -4.63 6.63 -30.32
CA ALA A 313 -4.54 5.70 -31.43
C ALA A 313 -3.95 6.40 -32.65
N ASP A 314 -2.86 5.83 -33.16
CA ASP A 314 -2.23 6.30 -34.40
C ASP A 314 -2.75 5.47 -35.59
N GLY A 315 -3.10 6.16 -36.65
CA GLY A 315 -3.63 5.58 -37.88
C GLY A 315 -3.10 6.27 -39.13
N THR A 316 -3.29 5.61 -40.26
CA THR A 316 -2.93 6.09 -41.59
C THR A 316 -4.15 6.01 -42.49
N ALA A 317 -4.39 7.07 -43.25
CA ALA A 317 -5.45 7.18 -44.23
C ALA A 317 -4.87 7.48 -45.63
N VAL A 318 -5.38 6.80 -46.65
CA VAL A 318 -5.01 7.02 -48.05
C VAL A 318 -6.25 7.27 -48.91
N VAL A 319 -6.13 8.08 -49.96
CA VAL A 319 -7.23 8.30 -50.92
C VAL A 319 -7.53 7.00 -51.66
N SER A 320 -8.79 6.54 -51.60
CA SER A 320 -9.19 5.24 -52.14
C SER A 320 -9.17 5.16 -53.67
N PHE A 321 -9.30 6.30 -54.36
CA PHE A 321 -9.32 6.39 -55.83
C PHE A 321 -8.48 7.59 -56.32
N PRO A 322 -7.14 7.53 -56.23
CA PRO A 322 -6.27 8.66 -56.50
C PRO A 322 -6.28 9.11 -57.97
N ASP A 323 -6.66 8.22 -58.89
CA ASP A 323 -6.73 8.48 -60.35
C ASP A 323 -8.08 9.06 -60.80
N ASP A 324 -9.07 9.17 -59.91
CA ASP A 324 -10.37 9.76 -60.23
C ASP A 324 -10.27 11.29 -60.26
N THR A 325 -10.48 11.88 -61.45
CA THR A 325 -10.43 13.32 -61.68
C THR A 325 -11.46 14.14 -60.88
N THR A 326 -12.49 13.48 -60.32
CA THR A 326 -13.51 14.14 -59.48
C THR A 326 -13.10 14.30 -58.02
N ARG A 327 -11.96 13.70 -57.63
CA ARG A 327 -11.37 13.69 -56.27
C ARG A 327 -12.43 13.50 -55.17
N PRO A 328 -13.17 12.38 -55.18
CA PRO A 328 -14.17 12.12 -54.16
C PRO A 328 -13.48 11.95 -52.80
N ALA A 329 -14.06 12.51 -51.75
CA ALA A 329 -13.53 12.49 -50.38
C ALA A 329 -13.66 11.12 -49.69
N LYS A 330 -13.18 10.07 -50.35
CA LYS A 330 -13.21 8.68 -49.90
C LYS A 330 -11.81 8.26 -49.50
N LEU A 331 -11.65 7.98 -48.22
CA LEU A 331 -10.40 7.54 -47.63
C LEU A 331 -10.52 6.08 -47.19
N SER A 332 -9.40 5.37 -47.30
CA SER A 332 -9.17 4.08 -46.67
C SER A 332 -8.32 4.33 -45.43
N VAL A 333 -8.87 4.05 -44.25
CA VAL A 333 -8.27 4.37 -42.96
C VAL A 333 -7.98 3.08 -42.20
N ALA A 334 -6.76 2.99 -41.65
CA ALA A 334 -6.31 1.87 -40.84
C ALA A 334 -5.55 2.36 -39.61
N PHE A 335 -5.70 1.67 -38.48
CA PHE A 335 -5.05 1.98 -37.21
C PHE A 335 -4.11 0.84 -36.79
N PHE A 336 -3.18 1.13 -35.86
CA PHE A 336 -2.30 0.12 -35.24
C PHE A 336 -1.39 -0.63 -36.24
N GLY A 337 -0.90 0.06 -37.27
CA GLY A 337 0.02 -0.50 -38.26
C GLY A 337 -0.65 -1.39 -39.33
N ALA A 338 -1.97 -1.55 -39.30
CA ALA A 338 -2.70 -2.21 -40.39
C ALA A 338 -2.62 -1.41 -41.69
N LYS A 339 -2.68 -2.10 -42.84
CA LYS A 339 -2.67 -1.45 -44.16
C LYS A 339 -4.06 -0.94 -44.52
N PRO A 340 -4.18 0.31 -45.02
CA PRO A 340 -5.47 0.84 -45.46
C PRO A 340 -5.86 0.24 -46.81
N ASP A 341 -6.59 -0.88 -46.76
CA ASP A 341 -6.91 -1.69 -47.95
C ASP A 341 -8.37 -1.53 -48.43
N ARG A 342 -9.20 -0.72 -47.73
CA ARG A 342 -10.64 -0.55 -48.04
C ARG A 342 -11.15 0.86 -47.72
N SER A 343 -12.01 1.38 -48.60
CA SER A 343 -12.60 2.72 -48.47
C SER A 343 -13.71 2.78 -47.41
N ASN A 344 -13.35 3.14 -46.19
CA ASN A 344 -14.21 3.07 -45.02
C ASN A 344 -14.43 4.41 -44.30
N TYR A 345 -14.01 5.53 -44.90
CA TYR A 345 -14.16 6.86 -44.32
C TYR A 345 -14.49 7.89 -45.39
N TRP A 346 -15.74 8.32 -45.47
CA TRP A 346 -16.23 9.17 -46.55
C TRP A 346 -16.63 10.54 -45.98
N VAL A 347 -15.91 11.59 -46.35
CA VAL A 347 -16.29 12.97 -45.96
C VAL A 347 -17.46 13.38 -46.86
N LEU A 348 -18.64 13.51 -46.28
CA LEU A 348 -19.85 13.90 -47.02
C LEU A 348 -19.82 15.39 -47.34
N ASP A 349 -19.38 16.20 -46.38
CA ASP A 349 -19.28 17.65 -46.53
C ASP A 349 -18.33 18.26 -45.48
N THR A 350 -17.63 19.33 -45.86
CA THR A 350 -16.80 20.14 -44.96
C THR A 350 -16.52 21.49 -45.61
N ASP A 351 -16.33 22.52 -44.78
CA ASP A 351 -15.76 23.81 -45.20
C ASP A 351 -14.29 23.95 -44.81
N TYR A 352 -13.67 22.85 -44.35
CA TYR A 352 -12.31 22.70 -43.85
C TYR A 352 -11.97 23.50 -42.58
N THR A 353 -12.78 24.48 -42.19
CA THR A 353 -12.43 25.51 -41.21
C THR A 353 -13.37 25.59 -40.02
N SER A 354 -14.57 25.00 -40.11
CA SER A 354 -15.53 24.99 -39.01
C SER A 354 -16.09 23.59 -38.72
N PHE A 355 -16.46 22.81 -39.75
CA PHE A 355 -17.11 21.51 -39.55
C PHE A 355 -16.68 20.46 -40.57
N ALA A 356 -16.85 19.19 -40.22
CA ALA A 356 -16.81 18.09 -41.18
C ALA A 356 -17.85 17.01 -40.81
N VAL A 357 -18.54 16.48 -41.82
CA VAL A 357 -19.47 15.36 -41.67
C VAL A 357 -18.89 14.14 -42.36
N VAL A 358 -18.77 13.05 -41.62
CA VAL A 358 -18.10 11.82 -42.07
C VAL A 358 -19.03 10.64 -41.90
N TRP A 359 -18.98 9.75 -42.89
CA TRP A 359 -19.83 8.58 -42.97
C TRP A 359 -19.02 7.34 -43.35
N SER A 360 -19.44 6.18 -42.84
CA SER A 360 -18.94 4.88 -43.24
C SER A 360 -20.04 3.82 -43.24
N CYS A 361 -19.85 2.80 -44.08
CA CYS A 361 -20.69 1.61 -44.06
C CYS A 361 -19.86 0.40 -44.48
N GLU A 362 -19.80 -0.61 -43.61
CA GLU A 362 -19.04 -1.83 -43.84
C GLU A 362 -19.88 -3.08 -43.55
N PRO A 363 -19.73 -4.18 -44.31
CA PRO A 363 -20.35 -5.44 -43.97
C PRO A 363 -19.85 -5.95 -42.60
N PHE A 364 -20.77 -6.43 -41.75
CA PHE A 364 -20.44 -6.96 -40.45
C PHE A 364 -19.68 -8.29 -40.59
N PHE A 365 -18.49 -8.37 -39.99
CA PHE A 365 -17.53 -9.46 -40.22
C PHE A 365 -18.03 -10.88 -39.87
N ARG A 366 -19.08 -11.01 -39.04
CA ARG A 366 -19.71 -12.31 -38.70
C ARG A 366 -20.94 -12.65 -39.54
N ASP A 367 -21.54 -11.67 -40.21
CA ASP A 367 -22.73 -11.84 -41.04
C ASP A 367 -22.71 -10.82 -42.18
N ALA A 368 -22.30 -11.26 -43.37
CA ALA A 368 -22.20 -10.41 -44.56
C ALA A 368 -23.57 -9.89 -45.07
N SER A 369 -24.69 -10.32 -44.47
CA SER A 369 -26.02 -9.74 -44.74
C SER A 369 -26.33 -8.49 -43.91
N LYS A 370 -25.48 -8.17 -42.92
CA LYS A 370 -25.63 -7.01 -42.04
C LYS A 370 -24.52 -5.99 -42.28
N ASN A 371 -24.79 -4.72 -42.04
CA ASN A 371 -23.80 -3.65 -42.17
C ASN A 371 -23.61 -2.89 -40.84
N VAL A 372 -22.39 -2.43 -40.59
CA VAL A 372 -21.99 -1.51 -39.54
C VAL A 372 -21.93 -0.11 -40.14
N LEU A 373 -22.66 0.82 -39.53
CA LEU A 373 -22.70 2.22 -39.96
C LEU A 373 -21.89 3.08 -38.99
N GLY A 374 -21.02 3.92 -39.53
CA GLY A 374 -20.33 4.98 -38.80
C GLY A 374 -20.80 6.35 -39.27
N PHE A 375 -20.98 7.26 -38.33
CA PHE A 375 -21.35 8.65 -38.62
C PHE A 375 -20.69 9.55 -37.59
N TRP A 376 -19.88 10.51 -38.04
CA TRP A 376 -19.18 11.45 -37.16
C TRP A 376 -19.41 12.88 -37.63
N ILE A 377 -19.62 13.77 -36.67
CA ILE A 377 -19.72 15.22 -36.87
C ILE A 377 -18.57 15.86 -36.10
N PHE A 378 -17.65 16.45 -36.85
CA PHE A 378 -16.47 17.13 -36.32
C PHE A 378 -16.63 18.64 -36.36
N SER A 379 -15.96 19.32 -35.44
CA SER A 379 -15.79 20.78 -35.41
C SER A 379 -14.32 21.15 -35.25
N ARG A 380 -13.92 22.32 -35.77
CA ARG A 380 -12.59 22.87 -35.48
C ARG A 380 -12.46 23.43 -34.06
N ASN A 381 -13.59 23.62 -33.37
CA ASN A 381 -13.67 24.03 -31.98
C ASN A 381 -14.27 22.90 -31.12
N PRO A 382 -14.02 22.90 -29.79
CA PRO A 382 -14.64 21.94 -28.86
C PRO A 382 -16.17 22.14 -28.70
N THR A 383 -16.77 23.04 -29.47
CA THR A 383 -18.21 23.22 -29.57
C THR A 383 -18.64 23.19 -31.04
N PHE A 384 -19.89 22.81 -31.29
CA PHE A 384 -20.43 22.88 -32.64
C PHE A 384 -20.53 24.34 -33.13
N PRO A 385 -20.25 24.63 -34.42
CA PRO A 385 -20.44 25.96 -34.97
C PRO A 385 -21.89 26.44 -34.82
N THR A 386 -22.07 27.72 -34.48
CA THR A 386 -23.39 28.35 -34.32
C THR A 386 -23.89 29.05 -35.59
N ASP A 387 -23.09 29.06 -36.66
CA ASP A 387 -23.47 29.63 -37.95
C ASP A 387 -24.67 28.88 -38.54
N GLU A 388 -25.75 29.61 -38.79
CA GLU A 388 -27.03 29.04 -39.21
C GLU A 388 -26.94 28.31 -40.57
N ALA A 389 -26.06 28.75 -41.47
CA ALA A 389 -25.85 28.08 -42.76
C ALA A 389 -25.08 26.76 -42.59
N VAL A 390 -24.10 26.71 -41.69
CA VAL A 390 -23.37 25.47 -41.34
C VAL A 390 -24.30 24.47 -40.65
N VAL A 391 -25.04 24.92 -39.64
CA VAL A 391 -26.02 24.08 -38.91
C VAL A 391 -27.02 23.47 -39.88
N LYS A 392 -27.56 24.28 -40.81
CA LYS A 392 -28.52 23.81 -41.81
C LYS A 392 -27.93 22.77 -42.76
N ARG A 393 -26.69 22.94 -43.23
CA ARG A 393 -26.01 21.95 -44.10
C ARG A 393 -25.85 20.61 -43.39
N VAL A 394 -25.40 20.63 -42.13
CA VAL A 394 -25.24 19.41 -41.34
C VAL A 394 -26.58 18.75 -41.06
N ASP A 395 -27.61 19.51 -40.69
CA ASP A 395 -28.95 18.99 -40.46
C ASP A 395 -29.58 18.36 -41.72
N GLU A 396 -29.34 18.93 -42.90
CA GLU A 396 -29.80 18.35 -44.18
C GLU A 396 -29.13 17.02 -44.48
N LEU A 397 -27.82 16.89 -44.20
CA LEU A 397 -27.08 15.63 -44.34
C LEU A 397 -27.52 14.59 -43.32
N VAL A 398 -27.70 14.98 -42.06
CA VAL A 398 -28.20 14.10 -41.01
C VAL A 398 -29.60 13.60 -41.36
N LYS A 399 -30.53 14.48 -41.76
CA LYS A 399 -31.89 14.07 -42.18
C LYS A 399 -31.89 13.13 -43.38
N LYS A 400 -30.89 13.23 -44.25
CA LYS A 400 -30.81 12.44 -45.49
C LYS A 400 -30.15 11.09 -45.29
N TYR A 401 -29.11 11.01 -44.45
CA TYR A 401 -28.21 9.84 -44.38
C TYR A 401 -28.07 9.24 -42.97
N ALA A 402 -28.69 9.84 -41.95
CA ALA A 402 -28.64 9.38 -40.56
C ALA A 402 -30.03 9.36 -39.88
N ASP A 403 -30.14 8.51 -38.87
CA ASP A 403 -31.11 8.62 -37.79
C ASP A 403 -30.54 9.51 -36.67
N ALA A 404 -31.18 10.66 -36.43
CA ALA A 404 -30.74 11.62 -35.43
C ALA A 404 -30.77 11.06 -33.98
N SER A 405 -31.59 10.04 -33.72
CA SER A 405 -31.75 9.45 -32.38
C SER A 405 -30.58 8.56 -31.97
N LYS A 406 -29.72 8.17 -32.92
CA LYS A 406 -28.55 7.31 -32.69
C LYS A 406 -27.27 8.07 -32.39
N PHE A 407 -27.31 9.41 -32.38
CA PHE A 407 -26.14 10.22 -32.06
C PHE A 407 -25.91 10.32 -30.56
N GLU A 408 -24.68 10.05 -30.18
CA GLU A 408 -24.13 10.39 -28.88
C GLU A 408 -23.35 11.70 -28.96
N VAL A 409 -23.32 12.43 -27.85
CA VAL A 409 -22.59 13.69 -27.71
C VAL A 409 -21.47 13.47 -26.70
N PRO A 410 -20.21 13.24 -27.13
CA PRO A 410 -19.08 13.18 -26.22
C PRO A 410 -18.86 14.54 -25.55
N ASN A 411 -18.44 14.53 -24.29
CA ASN A 411 -18.18 15.75 -23.56
C ASN A 411 -16.87 16.40 -24.02
N GLN A 412 -16.98 17.59 -24.60
CA GLN A 412 -15.87 18.42 -25.06
C GLN A 412 -15.61 19.63 -24.12
N SER A 413 -16.40 19.80 -23.06
CA SER A 413 -16.23 20.89 -22.10
C SER A 413 -15.03 20.61 -21.19
N ASP A 414 -14.22 21.64 -21.00
CA ASP A 414 -13.13 21.64 -20.03
C ASP A 414 -13.64 21.98 -18.62
N GLU A 415 -14.86 21.55 -18.26
CA GLU A 415 -15.37 21.67 -16.88
C GLU A 415 -14.57 20.80 -15.89
N ARG A 416 -13.72 19.91 -16.44
CA ARG A 416 -12.62 19.27 -15.72
C ARG A 416 -11.49 20.22 -15.36
N TYR A 417 -11.46 21.49 -15.79
CA TYR A 417 -10.50 22.49 -15.27
C TYR A 417 -10.86 22.96 -13.85
N MET A 418 -12.14 22.98 -13.46
CA MET A 418 -12.56 23.30 -12.09
C MET A 418 -12.40 22.11 -11.15
N VAL A 419 -12.61 20.89 -11.66
CA VAL A 419 -12.24 19.65 -10.97
C VAL A 419 -10.72 19.46 -10.98
N LYS A 420 -9.98 19.95 -11.98
CA LYS A 420 -8.51 20.09 -11.94
C LYS A 420 -8.11 21.14 -10.94
N MET A 421 -8.81 22.26 -10.74
CA MET A 421 -8.43 23.22 -9.69
C MET A 421 -8.67 22.63 -8.30
N LEU A 422 -9.72 21.81 -8.11
CA LEU A 422 -9.92 21.07 -6.85
C LEU A 422 -9.00 19.85 -6.70
N LYS A 423 -8.70 19.12 -7.78
CA LYS A 423 -7.74 17.99 -7.81
C LYS A 423 -6.29 18.48 -7.85
N GLN A 424 -6.01 19.70 -8.31
CA GLN A 424 -4.73 20.41 -8.23
C GLN A 424 -4.64 21.18 -6.94
N LEU A 425 -5.71 21.57 -6.25
CA LEU A 425 -5.64 22.02 -4.85
C LEU A 425 -5.50 20.83 -3.91
N VAL A 426 -6.06 19.66 -4.26
CA VAL A 426 -5.84 18.40 -3.56
C VAL A 426 -4.49 17.79 -3.95
N CYS A 427 -4.00 17.96 -5.19
CA CYS A 427 -2.64 17.60 -5.61
C CYS A 427 -1.61 18.67 -5.25
N PHE A 428 -1.93 19.95 -5.06
CA PHE A 428 -1.03 20.94 -4.44
C PHE A 428 -1.13 20.85 -2.93
N ALA A 429 -2.20 20.32 -2.33
CA ALA A 429 -2.21 19.93 -0.92
C ALA A 429 -1.49 18.59 -0.73
N LEU A 430 -1.56 17.67 -1.70
CA LEU A 430 -0.80 16.40 -1.71
C LEU A 430 0.65 16.58 -2.20
N LEU A 431 0.95 17.62 -2.98
CA LEU A 431 2.31 18.07 -3.35
C LEU A 431 2.85 19.10 -2.36
N ALA A 432 2.02 19.78 -1.57
CA ALA A 432 2.47 20.49 -0.37
C ALA A 432 2.78 19.50 0.76
N THR A 433 2.21 18.29 0.74
CA THR A 433 2.73 17.15 1.52
C THR A 433 3.86 16.38 0.82
N LEU A 434 4.29 16.82 -0.37
CA LEU A 434 5.53 16.39 -1.02
C LEU A 434 6.43 17.61 -1.29
N ALA A 435 6.30 18.66 -0.47
CA ALA A 435 7.35 19.62 -0.32
C ALA A 435 8.51 18.86 0.32
N GLN A 436 9.66 18.81 -0.36
CA GLN A 436 10.76 17.98 0.13
C GLN A 436 11.38 18.56 1.43
N GLY A 437 10.99 19.77 1.87
CA GLY A 437 11.35 20.51 3.09
C GLY A 437 10.27 21.58 3.42
N THR A 438 10.54 22.55 4.30
CA THR A 438 9.55 23.57 4.69
C THR A 438 9.39 24.65 3.61
N ILE A 439 8.15 24.88 3.12
CA ILE A 439 7.87 25.91 2.11
C ILE A 439 7.70 27.27 2.77
N PHE A 440 8.48 28.25 2.33
CA PHE A 440 8.30 29.64 2.69
C PHE A 440 7.74 30.46 1.52
N GLU A 441 6.83 31.40 1.83
CA GLU A 441 6.30 32.41 0.90
C GLU A 441 7.32 33.55 0.68
N ARG A 442 8.57 33.17 0.40
CA ARG A 442 9.70 34.06 0.07
C ARG A 442 10.66 33.35 -0.88
N PRO A 443 11.39 34.05 -1.78
CA PRO A 443 12.44 33.43 -2.59
C PRO A 443 13.66 33.04 -1.75
N CYS A 444 14.49 32.13 -2.27
CA CYS A 444 15.76 31.77 -1.61
C CYS A 444 16.62 33.02 -1.38
N ARG A 445 17.09 33.18 -0.15
CA ARG A 445 17.98 34.27 0.22
C ARG A 445 19.34 34.11 -0.46
N THR A 446 19.85 35.21 -1.01
CA THR A 446 21.17 35.26 -1.66
C THR A 446 22.23 35.93 -0.79
N ASP A 447 21.82 36.49 0.34
CA ASP A 447 22.62 37.24 1.30
C ASP A 447 23.03 36.42 2.54
N VAL A 448 22.92 35.09 2.47
CA VAL A 448 23.25 34.18 3.59
C VAL A 448 24.76 33.97 3.64
N ALA A 449 25.35 34.31 4.79
CA ALA A 449 26.78 34.10 5.03
C ALA A 449 27.05 32.64 5.45
N VAL A 450 28.18 32.10 4.98
CA VAL A 450 28.66 30.75 5.32
C VAL A 450 30.07 30.84 5.88
N VAL A 451 30.49 29.80 6.60
CA VAL A 451 31.86 29.71 7.13
C VAL A 451 32.88 29.83 6.00
N GLN A 452 33.83 30.73 6.20
CA GLN A 452 34.96 30.96 5.29
C GLN A 452 36.17 30.17 5.78
N ASP A 453 37.12 29.88 4.88
CA ASP A 453 38.30 29.05 5.19
C ASP A 453 37.95 27.68 5.79
N PHE A 454 36.91 27.04 5.23
CA PHE A 454 36.26 25.86 5.79
C PHE A 454 37.25 24.68 6.01
N GLN A 455 37.39 24.26 7.27
CA GLN A 455 38.31 23.20 7.67
C GLN A 455 37.66 21.82 7.55
N VAL A 456 37.63 21.26 6.34
CA VAL A 456 36.95 19.99 6.03
C VAL A 456 37.35 18.86 6.98
N ASP A 457 38.65 18.69 7.25
CA ASP A 457 39.13 17.58 8.09
C ASP A 457 38.64 17.65 9.55
N LYS A 458 38.39 18.87 10.05
CA LYS A 458 37.82 19.07 11.39
C LYS A 458 36.31 18.84 11.41
N TYR A 459 35.65 18.95 10.27
CA TYR A 459 34.21 18.74 10.15
C TYR A 459 33.84 17.25 10.04
N LEU A 460 34.80 16.39 9.70
CA LEU A 460 34.60 14.94 9.61
C LEU A 460 34.19 14.32 10.97
N GLY A 461 33.67 13.09 10.91
CA GLY A 461 33.19 12.32 12.06
C GLY A 461 31.70 12.45 12.31
N LEU A 462 31.26 11.99 13.48
CA LEU A 462 29.86 11.92 13.88
C LEU A 462 29.33 13.29 14.33
N TRP A 463 28.09 13.54 13.96
CA TRP A 463 27.25 14.64 14.41
C TRP A 463 25.85 14.11 14.75
N TYR A 464 25.29 14.59 15.85
CA TYR A 464 23.91 14.37 16.29
C TYR A 464 23.07 15.54 15.81
N ASP A 465 21.98 15.27 15.12
CA ASP A 465 20.99 16.29 14.78
C ASP A 465 20.13 16.55 16.00
N LEU A 466 20.17 17.75 16.56
CA LEU A 466 19.41 18.13 17.74
C LEU A 466 18.08 18.78 17.38
N GLU A 467 18.03 19.51 16.26
CA GLU A 467 16.82 20.16 15.80
C GLU A 467 16.88 20.43 14.29
N HIS A 468 15.75 20.38 13.59
CA HIS A 468 15.69 20.58 12.14
C HIS A 468 14.32 21.09 11.67
N TYR A 469 14.23 21.55 10.41
CA TYR A 469 12.94 21.73 9.74
C TYR A 469 12.36 20.40 9.27
N GLU A 470 11.05 20.19 9.46
CA GLU A 470 10.40 18.94 9.07
C GLU A 470 10.65 18.57 7.60
N ALA A 471 11.40 17.49 7.39
CA ALA A 471 11.65 16.94 6.07
C ALA A 471 10.93 15.60 5.90
N SER A 472 10.30 15.40 4.73
CA SER A 472 9.53 14.18 4.44
C SER A 472 10.32 12.87 4.60
N PHE A 473 11.64 12.91 4.42
CA PHE A 473 12.55 11.76 4.59
C PHE A 473 12.99 11.51 6.05
N GLU A 474 12.74 12.46 6.95
CA GLU A 474 13.03 12.39 8.39
C GLU A 474 11.74 12.29 9.25
N GLN A 475 10.57 12.14 8.61
CA GLN A 475 9.29 12.04 9.31
C GLN A 475 9.13 10.78 10.17
N ASN A 476 8.66 10.98 11.41
CA ASN A 476 8.48 9.94 12.43
C ASN A 476 9.79 9.24 12.79
N THR A 477 10.86 9.99 12.92
CA THR A 477 12.20 9.46 13.20
C THR A 477 12.85 10.21 14.33
N ASP A 478 13.82 9.58 14.96
CA ASP A 478 14.49 10.07 16.15
C ASP A 478 15.91 9.51 16.23
N CYS A 479 16.72 9.96 17.19
CA CYS A 479 18.13 9.57 17.30
C CYS A 479 18.89 9.81 15.97
N VAL A 480 18.60 10.93 15.30
CA VAL A 480 19.12 11.27 13.97
C VAL A 480 20.60 11.68 14.05
N THR A 481 21.43 11.08 13.21
CA THR A 481 22.89 11.32 13.17
C THR A 481 23.38 11.43 11.74
N ALA A 482 24.47 12.17 11.56
CA ALA A 482 25.21 12.29 10.32
C ALA A 482 26.70 12.01 10.59
N GLU A 483 27.28 11.06 9.88
CA GLU A 483 28.71 10.74 9.93
C GLU A 483 29.38 11.09 8.61
N TYR A 484 30.37 11.98 8.68
CA TYR A 484 31.16 12.40 7.53
C TYR A 484 32.51 11.70 7.49
N SER A 485 32.83 11.03 6.39
CA SER A 485 34.15 10.39 6.20
C SER A 485 34.71 10.69 4.82
N ARG A 486 36.03 10.59 4.63
CA ARG A 486 36.68 10.95 3.36
C ARG A 486 36.96 9.71 2.51
N TYR A 487 36.58 9.76 1.24
CA TYR A 487 36.97 8.77 0.23
C TYR A 487 38.38 9.01 -0.29
N GLY A 488 39.01 7.98 -0.87
CA GLY A 488 40.39 8.05 -1.37
C GLY A 488 40.61 9.04 -2.52
N ASP A 489 39.55 9.45 -3.22
CA ASP A 489 39.58 10.44 -4.29
C ASP A 489 39.37 11.88 -3.81
N GLY A 490 39.20 12.09 -2.49
CA GLY A 490 39.00 13.39 -1.87
C GLY A 490 37.55 13.80 -1.66
N SER A 491 36.58 13.06 -2.21
CA SER A 491 35.15 13.27 -1.94
C SER A 491 34.77 12.86 -0.51
N ILE A 492 33.63 13.36 -0.01
CA ILE A 492 33.17 13.12 1.36
C ILE A 492 31.97 12.18 1.32
N ARG A 493 32.03 11.06 2.03
CA ARG A 493 30.89 10.21 2.34
C ARG A 493 30.03 10.89 3.39
N VAL A 494 28.73 10.95 3.14
CA VAL A 494 27.70 11.42 4.09
C VAL A 494 26.87 10.22 4.48
N PHE A 495 27.03 9.73 5.70
CA PHE A 495 26.24 8.60 6.19
C PHE A 495 25.26 9.10 7.24
N ASN A 496 23.98 9.19 6.88
CA ASN A 496 22.93 9.59 7.81
C ASN A 496 22.26 8.35 8.38
N SER A 497 21.93 8.35 9.67
CA SER A 497 21.19 7.27 10.31
C SER A 497 20.19 7.80 11.32
N ALA A 498 19.06 7.12 11.45
CA ALA A 498 17.98 7.53 12.35
C ALA A 498 17.07 6.35 12.67
N VAL A 499 16.38 6.42 13.80
CA VAL A 499 15.48 5.39 14.31
C VAL A 499 14.05 5.79 14.00
N ARG A 500 13.34 4.96 13.25
CA ARG A 500 11.93 5.19 12.97
C ARG A 500 11.09 4.93 14.22
N LEU A 501 10.36 5.93 14.69
CA LEU A 501 9.56 5.88 15.92
C LEU A 501 8.37 4.90 15.85
N THR A 502 7.93 4.52 14.65
CA THR A 502 6.78 3.63 14.47
C THR A 502 7.08 2.16 14.75
N ASP A 503 8.32 1.73 14.50
CA ASP A 503 8.74 0.33 14.64
C ASP A 503 10.14 0.13 15.21
N GLY A 504 10.85 1.20 15.55
CA GLY A 504 12.19 1.16 16.13
C GLY A 504 13.30 0.78 15.16
N LEU A 505 13.02 0.67 13.85
CA LEU A 505 14.03 0.31 12.87
C LEU A 505 15.02 1.46 12.63
N LEU A 506 16.30 1.14 12.72
CA LEU A 506 17.36 2.01 12.22
C LEU A 506 17.29 2.01 10.70
N TYR A 507 17.03 3.17 10.10
CA TYR A 507 17.25 3.40 8.69
C TYR A 507 18.49 4.27 8.53
N ALA A 508 19.28 3.97 7.51
CA ALA A 508 20.47 4.72 7.20
C ALA A 508 20.57 4.91 5.68
N VAL A 509 21.17 6.03 5.28
CA VAL A 509 21.38 6.38 3.88
C VAL A 509 22.82 6.82 3.69
N ASP A 510 23.41 6.34 2.60
CA ASP A 510 24.75 6.67 2.16
C ASP A 510 24.68 7.70 1.02
N GLY A 511 25.44 8.76 1.16
CA GLY A 511 25.50 9.89 0.25
C GLY A 511 26.93 10.32 -0.05
N LEU A 512 27.04 11.18 -1.05
CA LEU A 512 28.28 11.77 -1.52
C LEU A 512 28.18 13.29 -1.38
N ALA A 513 29.22 13.91 -0.84
CA ALA A 513 29.38 15.35 -0.78
C ALA A 513 30.67 15.77 -1.48
N LEU A 514 30.53 16.76 -2.37
CA LEU A 514 31.63 17.45 -3.03
C LEU A 514 31.65 18.91 -2.60
N LEU A 515 32.82 19.52 -2.48
CA LEU A 515 32.92 20.96 -2.28
C LEU A 515 32.41 21.66 -3.54
N SER A 516 31.55 22.67 -3.41
CA SER A 516 30.96 23.36 -4.56
C SER A 516 32.00 24.17 -5.34
N TYR A 517 32.96 24.78 -4.63
CA TYR A 517 33.99 25.66 -5.22
C TYR A 517 35.39 25.34 -4.66
N PRO A 518 35.94 24.14 -4.91
CA PRO A 518 37.19 23.68 -4.30
C PRO A 518 38.42 24.46 -4.76
N GLU A 519 38.33 25.18 -5.88
CA GLU A 519 39.42 25.98 -6.46
C GLU A 519 39.39 27.46 -6.04
N ALA A 520 38.41 27.88 -5.23
CA ALA A 520 38.30 29.26 -4.77
C ALA A 520 39.48 29.64 -3.85
N GLU A 521 39.91 30.92 -3.90
CA GLU A 521 41.00 31.43 -3.05
C GLU A 521 40.66 31.35 -1.56
N ILE A 522 39.37 31.53 -1.23
CA ILE A 522 38.79 31.31 0.09
C ILE A 522 37.80 30.17 -0.05
N LEU A 523 38.01 29.11 0.73
CA LEU A 523 37.13 27.94 0.69
C LEU A 523 35.88 28.19 1.51
N GLU A 524 34.76 28.45 0.84
CA GLU A 524 33.44 28.57 1.46
C GLU A 524 32.90 27.19 1.88
N ALA A 525 32.17 27.14 3.00
CA ALA A 525 31.52 25.93 3.50
C ALA A 525 30.23 25.57 2.75
N LYS A 526 30.33 25.48 1.42
CA LYS A 526 29.26 25.08 0.50
C LYS A 526 29.60 23.73 -0.11
N LEU A 527 28.64 22.81 -0.01
CA LEU A 527 28.77 21.46 -0.53
C LEU A 527 27.61 21.13 -1.47
N ASN A 528 27.93 20.31 -2.47
CA ASN A 528 26.97 19.61 -3.31
C ASN A 528 26.78 18.21 -2.70
N VAL A 529 25.69 18.01 -1.99
CA VAL A 529 25.36 16.73 -1.33
C VAL A 529 24.33 15.98 -2.16
N SER A 530 24.58 14.70 -2.43
CA SER A 530 23.65 13.82 -3.13
C SER A 530 23.54 12.45 -2.47
N PHE A 531 22.40 11.80 -2.66
CA PHE A 531 22.10 10.46 -2.15
C PHE A 531 21.69 9.53 -3.29
N TYR A 532 21.83 8.21 -3.12
CA TYR A 532 21.43 7.18 -4.10
C TYR A 532 22.15 7.26 -5.46
N GLY A 533 23.33 7.87 -5.52
CA GLY A 533 24.12 7.99 -6.76
C GLY A 533 23.56 8.98 -7.79
N ALA A 534 22.60 9.83 -7.40
CA ALA A 534 22.14 10.91 -8.26
C ALA A 534 23.27 11.95 -8.46
N PRO A 535 23.55 12.38 -9.70
CA PRO A 535 24.47 13.50 -9.93
C PRO A 535 23.87 14.78 -9.37
N ASN A 536 24.67 15.56 -8.62
CA ASN A 536 24.28 16.87 -8.11
C ASN A 536 25.40 17.90 -8.35
N ASP A 537 25.14 18.86 -9.22
CA ASP A 537 25.99 20.02 -9.50
C ASP A 537 25.53 21.29 -8.76
N GLU A 538 24.48 21.21 -7.94
CA GLU A 538 23.92 22.32 -7.18
C GLU A 538 24.51 22.42 -5.77
N SER A 539 24.82 23.65 -5.36
CA SER A 539 25.27 23.99 -4.01
C SER A 539 24.09 23.98 -3.06
N ASN A 540 23.76 22.82 -2.51
CA ASN A 540 22.55 22.59 -1.71
C ASN A 540 22.80 22.35 -0.21
N TYR A 541 24.03 22.44 0.28
CA TYR A 541 24.33 22.24 1.71
C TYR A 541 25.31 23.29 2.21
N TRP A 542 24.83 24.25 3.01
CA TRP A 542 25.57 25.44 3.40
C TRP A 542 25.78 25.43 4.92
N VAL A 543 27.03 25.37 5.38
CA VAL A 543 27.35 25.50 6.80
C VAL A 543 27.43 26.97 7.15
N LEU A 544 26.42 27.45 7.86
CA LEU A 544 26.27 28.87 8.21
C LEU A 544 27.30 29.27 9.28
N ASP A 545 27.44 28.45 10.31
CA ASP A 545 28.38 28.65 11.41
C ASP A 545 28.71 27.30 12.07
N THR A 546 29.96 27.12 12.50
CA THR A 546 30.38 25.95 13.29
C THR A 546 31.66 26.27 14.03
N ASP A 547 31.82 25.72 15.23
CA ASP A 547 33.10 25.70 15.95
C ASP A 547 33.88 24.40 15.73
N TYR A 548 33.36 23.49 14.90
CA TYR A 548 33.83 22.14 14.58
C TYR A 548 33.80 21.11 15.72
N GLU A 549 33.69 21.56 16.97
CA GLU A 549 33.89 20.76 18.18
C GLU A 549 32.61 20.54 18.99
N ASN A 550 31.65 21.46 18.92
CA ASN A 550 30.41 21.38 19.69
C ASN A 550 29.19 21.42 18.78
N TYR A 551 29.11 22.33 17.82
CA TYR A 551 27.90 22.53 17.01
C TYR A 551 28.20 22.90 15.55
N SER A 552 27.20 22.70 14.70
CA SER A 552 27.18 23.20 13.33
C SER A 552 25.75 23.57 12.95
N ILE A 553 25.57 24.73 12.34
CA ILE A 553 24.30 25.17 11.77
C ILE A 553 24.35 25.03 10.26
N VAL A 554 23.38 24.32 9.71
CA VAL A 554 23.33 23.98 8.30
C VAL A 554 22.01 24.46 7.71
N TRP A 555 22.08 25.02 6.51
CA TRP A 555 20.92 25.45 5.76
C TRP A 555 20.98 25.02 4.29
N SER A 556 19.81 24.79 3.71
CA SER A 556 19.63 24.46 2.30
C SER A 556 18.41 25.19 1.76
N CYS A 557 18.43 25.59 0.49
CA CYS A 557 17.31 26.24 -0.14
C CYS A 557 17.19 25.89 -1.62
N GLU A 558 15.98 25.55 -2.05
CA GLU A 558 15.60 25.32 -3.44
C GLU A 558 14.46 26.28 -3.84
N PRO A 559 14.57 27.04 -4.94
CA PRO A 559 13.54 27.98 -5.34
C PRO A 559 12.29 27.28 -5.93
N ILE A 560 11.09 27.63 -5.43
CA ILE A 560 9.80 27.17 -5.98
C ILE A 560 9.15 28.32 -6.76
N GLY A 561 9.54 28.45 -8.03
CA GLY A 561 9.13 29.60 -8.85
C GLY A 561 9.83 30.89 -8.40
N GLU A 562 9.22 32.05 -8.65
CA GLU A 562 9.86 33.35 -8.39
C GLU A 562 9.63 33.89 -6.97
N GLU A 563 8.55 33.48 -6.30
CA GLU A 563 8.10 34.08 -5.02
C GLU A 563 8.21 33.15 -3.81
N ARG A 564 8.57 31.88 -3.99
CA ARG A 564 8.59 30.86 -2.92
C ARG A 564 9.90 30.09 -2.88
N SER A 565 10.16 29.46 -1.75
CA SER A 565 11.34 28.62 -1.51
C SER A 565 10.98 27.38 -0.71
N LEU A 566 11.76 26.34 -0.93
CA LEU A 566 11.83 25.14 -0.13
C LEU A 566 13.11 25.22 0.70
N GLU A 567 13.00 25.31 2.01
CA GLU A 567 14.16 25.46 2.88
C GLU A 567 14.32 24.26 3.82
N TYR A 568 15.57 23.93 4.13
CA TYR A 568 15.95 22.98 5.17
C TYR A 568 16.91 23.63 6.15
N TYR A 569 16.88 23.12 7.37
CA TYR A 569 17.73 23.58 8.47
C TYR A 569 18.08 22.39 9.35
N TRP A 570 19.32 22.33 9.83
CA TRP A 570 19.75 21.41 10.87
C TRP A 570 20.68 22.11 11.87
N LEU A 571 20.43 21.89 13.16
CA LEU A 571 21.40 22.13 14.23
C LEU A 571 22.06 20.81 14.62
N LEU A 572 23.32 20.68 14.25
CA LEU A 572 24.12 19.51 14.53
C LEU A 572 24.98 19.75 15.77
N SER A 573 25.27 18.69 16.54
CA SER A 573 26.12 18.71 17.72
C SER A 573 27.07 17.51 17.77
N ARG A 574 28.25 17.65 18.38
CA ARG A 574 29.16 16.51 18.58
C ARG A 574 28.68 15.55 19.67
N THR A 575 27.77 16.00 20.52
CA THR A 575 27.15 15.21 21.58
C THR A 575 25.62 15.21 21.44
N PRO A 576 24.90 14.24 22.04
CA PRO A 576 23.44 14.16 21.92
C PRO A 576 22.65 15.26 22.65
N SER A 577 23.36 16.25 23.20
CA SER A 577 22.86 17.53 23.67
C SER A 577 23.97 18.57 23.48
N LEU A 578 23.63 19.86 23.39
CA LEU A 578 24.64 20.92 23.44
C LEU A 578 25.32 20.97 24.82
N PRO A 579 26.56 21.49 24.91
CA PRO A 579 27.16 21.87 26.18
C PRO A 579 26.27 22.84 26.96
N ASP A 580 26.32 22.77 28.29
CA ASP A 580 25.62 23.72 29.15
C ASP A 580 26.38 25.07 29.21
N ASP A 581 26.35 25.79 28.09
CA ASP A 581 26.99 27.08 27.87
C ASP A 581 25.95 28.08 27.36
N GLU A 582 25.58 29.04 28.20
CA GLU A 582 24.55 30.04 27.89
C GLU A 582 25.00 31.01 26.78
N GLU A 583 26.30 31.32 26.67
CA GLU A 583 26.81 32.21 25.60
C GLU A 583 26.68 31.52 24.24
N LEU A 584 26.95 30.21 24.20
CA LEU A 584 26.76 29.41 22.99
C LEU A 584 25.29 29.32 22.60
N LYS A 585 24.38 29.06 23.56
CA LYS A 585 22.93 28.99 23.29
C LYS A 585 22.41 30.35 22.78
N GLU A 586 22.77 31.46 23.42
CA GLU A 586 22.39 32.81 22.96
C GLU A 586 22.92 33.09 21.54
N LYS A 587 24.16 32.68 21.24
CA LYS A 587 24.74 32.82 19.89
C LYS A 587 23.94 32.04 18.85
N ILE A 588 23.54 30.81 19.13
CA ILE A 588 22.76 29.97 18.20
C ILE A 588 21.41 30.64 17.92
N GLU A 589 20.71 31.10 18.95
CA GLU A 589 19.43 31.80 18.80
C GLU A 589 19.56 33.11 17.97
N MET A 590 20.61 33.89 18.22
CA MET A 590 20.90 35.07 17.40
C MET A 590 21.17 34.72 15.93
N LEU A 591 21.88 33.62 15.66
CA LEU A 591 22.16 33.17 14.30
C LEU A 591 20.91 32.67 13.58
N LYS A 592 19.98 32.01 14.30
CA LYS A 592 18.67 31.64 13.77
C LYS A 592 17.89 32.87 13.31
N GLU A 593 17.77 33.87 14.20
CA GLU A 593 17.04 35.11 13.92
C GLU A 593 17.66 35.86 12.73
N GLN A 594 18.99 36.01 12.69
CA GLN A 594 19.69 36.72 11.62
C GLN A 594 19.50 36.06 10.24
N ASN A 595 19.51 34.72 10.21
CA ASN A 595 19.35 33.97 8.97
C ASN A 595 17.88 33.72 8.60
N GLY A 596 16.93 34.16 9.44
CA GLY A 596 15.50 34.04 9.18
C GLY A 596 15.01 32.61 9.33
N ILE A 597 15.65 31.83 10.21
CA ILE A 597 15.19 30.53 10.67
C ILE A 597 14.04 30.77 11.66
N ILE A 598 12.91 30.07 11.50
CA ILE A 598 11.70 30.31 12.28
C ILE A 598 11.49 29.19 13.30
N ASP A 599 11.55 29.53 14.59
CA ASP A 599 11.56 28.55 15.69
C ASP A 599 10.28 27.72 15.82
N ASP A 600 9.13 28.24 15.39
CA ASP A 600 7.84 27.54 15.48
C ASP A 600 7.66 26.39 14.47
N GLU A 601 8.60 26.26 13.52
CA GLU A 601 8.63 25.20 12.50
C GLU A 601 9.73 24.15 12.79
N LEU A 602 10.45 24.26 13.91
CA LEU A 602 11.54 23.33 14.27
C LEU A 602 11.03 22.07 14.98
N ILE A 603 11.54 20.92 14.54
CA ILE A 603 11.41 19.62 15.22
C ILE A 603 12.65 19.43 16.10
N ILE A 604 12.44 18.98 17.34
CA ILE A 604 13.51 18.61 18.27
C ILE A 604 13.71 17.10 18.21
N THR A 605 14.96 16.66 18.08
CA THR A 605 15.36 15.25 18.07
C THR A 605 15.74 14.79 19.47
N GLU A 606 15.17 13.70 19.96
CA GLU A 606 15.47 13.10 21.27
C GLU A 606 16.55 12.00 21.15
N HIS A 607 17.65 12.20 21.86
CA HIS A 607 18.77 11.24 21.87
C HIS A 607 18.91 10.42 23.16
N PHE A 608 18.08 10.68 24.17
CA PHE A 608 18.08 10.00 25.47
C PHE A 608 16.73 9.35 25.75
N ALA A 609 16.69 8.01 25.78
CA ALA A 609 15.47 7.26 25.97
C ALA A 609 15.07 7.11 27.46
N GLU A 610 14.30 8.07 27.99
CA GLU A 610 13.24 7.70 28.93
C GLU A 610 12.02 7.25 28.12
N GLY A 611 11.95 5.94 27.86
CA GLY A 611 10.70 5.33 27.38
C GLY A 611 10.40 5.53 25.90
N LYS A 612 11.30 5.07 25.03
CA LYS A 612 11.06 4.56 23.66
C LYS A 612 12.35 3.87 23.20
N ILE A 613 12.29 3.02 22.18
CA ILE A 613 13.37 2.19 21.62
C ILE A 613 13.48 0.79 22.24
N VAL A 614 12.87 -0.17 21.55
CA VAL A 614 13.27 -1.59 21.57
C VAL A 614 13.65 -1.93 20.12
N HIS A 615 14.92 -1.69 19.78
CA HIS A 615 15.67 -2.40 18.72
C HIS A 615 17.19 -2.08 18.81
N ILE A 616 17.70 -1.79 20.01
CA ILE A 616 19.16 -1.75 20.28
C ILE A 616 19.59 -3.16 20.67
N PHE A 617 19.62 -4.08 19.71
CA PHE A 617 20.28 -5.36 19.98
C PHE A 617 21.17 -5.92 18.88
N ALA A 618 21.27 -5.24 17.74
CA ALA A 618 22.25 -5.61 16.70
C ALA A 618 23.39 -4.59 16.51
N LEU A 619 23.27 -3.32 16.95
CA LEU A 619 24.30 -2.30 16.67
C LEU A 619 24.97 -1.64 17.88
N GLY A 620 24.50 -1.87 19.12
CA GLY A 620 25.19 -1.39 20.33
C GLY A 620 26.55 -2.07 20.60
N VAL A 621 26.83 -3.19 19.92
CA VAL A 621 28.07 -3.96 20.08
C VAL A 621 29.22 -3.40 19.21
N LEU A 622 28.94 -2.46 18.31
CA LEU A 622 29.93 -2.05 17.29
C LEU A 622 30.70 -0.73 17.56
N ILE A 623 30.37 0.10 18.55
CA ILE A 623 31.02 1.44 18.65
C ILE A 623 31.78 1.72 19.97
N SER A 624 31.56 0.97 21.04
CA SER A 624 32.48 0.98 22.19
C SER A 624 32.12 -0.21 23.10
N ASN A 625 33.02 -0.62 23.98
CA ASN A 625 32.76 -1.61 25.04
C ASN A 625 31.65 -1.13 26.03
N LEU A 626 30.44 -0.86 25.55
CA LEU A 626 29.26 -0.64 26.37
C LEU A 626 28.63 -2.00 26.64
N LEU A 627 28.62 -2.36 27.92
CA LEU A 627 27.88 -3.48 28.46
C LEU A 627 26.39 -3.30 28.10
N VAL A 628 25.88 -4.11 27.18
CA VAL A 628 24.44 -4.27 26.98
C VAL A 628 23.94 -5.11 28.14
N GLU A 629 23.47 -4.46 29.21
CA GLU A 629 22.93 -5.12 30.39
C GLU A 629 21.63 -5.87 30.03
N GLY A 630 21.74 -7.13 29.59
CA GLY A 630 20.59 -7.99 29.34
C GLY A 630 20.89 -9.34 28.68
N PHE A 631 21.71 -9.36 27.62
CA PHE A 631 22.03 -10.61 26.90
C PHE A 631 23.35 -11.23 27.31
N VAL A 632 23.35 -12.57 27.38
CA VAL A 632 24.57 -13.37 27.49
C VAL A 632 25.03 -13.75 26.08
N VAL A 633 26.07 -13.06 25.59
CA VAL A 633 26.70 -13.31 24.29
C VAL A 633 27.97 -14.15 24.50
N LYS A 634 28.17 -15.18 23.67
CA LYS A 634 29.40 -15.97 23.61
C LYS A 634 30.00 -15.98 22.21
N ASP A 635 31.32 -16.03 22.15
CA ASP A 635 32.04 -16.26 20.90
C ASP A 635 31.91 -17.74 20.47
N GLY A 636 31.63 -17.95 19.18
CA GLY A 636 31.48 -19.25 18.53
C GLY A 636 30.04 -19.71 18.29
N ASN A 637 29.89 -20.92 17.76
CA ASN A 637 28.59 -21.55 17.50
C ASN A 637 28.13 -22.38 18.70
N CYS A 638 26.86 -22.23 19.08
CA CYS A 638 26.22 -23.09 20.07
C CYS A 638 25.73 -24.40 19.43
N THR A 639 26.30 -25.52 19.85
CA THR A 639 25.76 -26.87 19.63
C THR A 639 25.54 -27.53 20.99
N LEU A 640 24.66 -28.53 21.06
CA LEU A 640 24.49 -29.33 22.28
C LEU A 640 25.82 -29.94 22.78
N ALA A 641 26.74 -30.22 21.86
CA ALA A 641 28.08 -30.72 22.17
C ALA A 641 29.02 -29.64 22.77
N THR A 642 28.78 -28.35 22.49
CA THR A 642 29.61 -27.25 23.01
C THR A 642 29.04 -26.56 24.25
N ALA A 643 27.73 -26.71 24.54
CA ALA A 643 27.10 -26.08 25.71
C ALA A 643 27.55 -26.69 27.06
N ASN A 644 27.88 -28.00 27.10
CA ASN A 644 28.26 -28.72 28.33
C ASN A 644 27.24 -28.56 29.48
N ILE A 645 25.94 -28.63 29.18
CA ILE A 645 24.82 -28.53 30.13
C ILE A 645 24.06 -29.88 30.16
N PRO A 646 23.55 -30.36 31.31
CA PRO A 646 22.70 -31.56 31.35
C PRO A 646 21.32 -31.32 30.71
N PHE A 647 20.70 -32.38 30.20
CA PHE A 647 19.33 -32.35 29.65
C PHE A 647 18.50 -33.52 30.14
N VAL A 648 17.18 -33.35 30.22
CA VAL A 648 16.26 -34.42 30.59
C VAL A 648 16.20 -35.47 29.47
N LYS A 649 16.64 -36.69 29.79
CA LYS A 649 16.53 -37.87 28.92
C LYS A 649 15.10 -38.44 29.01
N ASP A 650 14.59 -38.98 27.90
CA ASP A 650 13.25 -39.60 27.80
C ASP A 650 12.10 -38.68 28.24
N PHE A 651 12.16 -37.42 27.77
CA PHE A 651 11.25 -36.36 28.19
C PHE A 651 9.78 -36.67 27.89
N GLN A 652 8.91 -36.44 28.87
CA GLN A 652 7.49 -36.75 28.80
C GLN A 652 6.67 -35.48 28.57
N LEU A 653 6.42 -35.17 27.29
CA LEU A 653 5.73 -33.94 26.88
C LEU A 653 4.38 -33.76 27.60
N GLU A 654 3.57 -34.81 27.68
CA GLU A 654 2.24 -34.77 28.32
C GLU A 654 2.29 -34.28 29.78
N LYS A 655 3.34 -34.66 30.52
CA LYS A 655 3.54 -34.22 31.91
C LYS A 655 4.04 -32.78 32.00
N TYR A 656 4.65 -32.27 30.93
CA TYR A 656 5.17 -30.91 30.87
C TYR A 656 4.10 -29.88 30.48
N LEU A 657 3.04 -30.31 29.78
CA LEU A 657 1.93 -29.42 29.38
C LEU A 657 1.26 -28.73 30.59
N GLY A 658 0.50 -27.68 30.29
CA GLY A 658 -0.19 -26.85 31.27
C GLY A 658 0.56 -25.59 31.63
N LYS A 659 0.14 -24.95 32.73
CA LYS A 659 0.65 -23.64 33.17
C LYS A 659 1.94 -23.79 33.96
N TRP A 660 2.86 -22.85 33.72
CA TRP A 660 4.10 -22.60 34.44
C TRP A 660 4.19 -21.11 34.76
N TYR A 661 4.77 -20.76 35.90
CA TYR A 661 5.15 -19.40 36.27
C TYR A 661 6.64 -19.25 36.04
N GLU A 662 7.05 -18.17 35.40
CA GLU A 662 8.47 -17.83 35.27
C GLU A 662 8.94 -17.19 36.57
N LEU A 663 9.96 -17.76 37.20
CA LEU A 663 10.54 -17.23 38.44
C LEU A 663 11.85 -16.46 38.19
N GLU A 664 12.63 -16.92 37.21
CA GLU A 664 13.91 -16.32 36.83
C GLU A 664 14.09 -16.38 35.31
N ARG A 665 14.77 -15.39 34.73
CA ARG A 665 15.14 -15.39 33.30
C ARG A 665 16.46 -14.69 33.02
N TYR A 666 17.06 -14.98 31.87
CA TYR A 666 17.91 -14.02 31.16
C TYR A 666 17.01 -13.06 30.42
N GLU A 667 17.05 -11.80 30.83
CA GLU A 667 16.12 -10.80 30.35
C GLU A 667 16.20 -10.62 28.84
N GLN A 668 15.08 -10.94 28.17
CA GLN A 668 14.89 -10.66 26.76
C GLN A 668 14.13 -9.36 26.55
N ASP A 669 14.39 -8.67 25.45
CA ASP A 669 13.74 -7.39 25.13
C ASP A 669 12.22 -7.43 25.17
N TYR A 670 11.63 -8.49 24.62
CA TYR A 670 10.18 -8.65 24.54
C TYR A 670 9.56 -9.04 25.90
N GLU A 671 10.39 -9.48 26.85
CA GLU A 671 10.03 -9.82 28.24
C GLU A 671 10.41 -8.69 29.22
N ARG A 672 11.06 -7.61 28.74
CA ARG A 672 11.66 -6.58 29.58
C ARG A 672 10.60 -5.92 30.47
N ASN A 673 10.89 -5.87 31.78
CA ASN A 673 10.02 -5.28 32.79
C ASN A 673 8.67 -5.96 33.00
N MET A 674 8.48 -7.16 32.45
CA MET A 674 7.31 -7.97 32.74
C MET A 674 7.45 -8.66 34.09
N GLU A 675 6.41 -8.51 34.89
CA GLU A 675 6.19 -9.16 36.18
C GLU A 675 4.95 -10.06 36.11
N CYS A 676 4.70 -10.89 37.12
CA CYS A 676 3.54 -11.80 37.14
C CYS A 676 3.43 -12.70 35.89
N VAL A 677 4.57 -13.19 35.43
CA VAL A 677 4.71 -13.90 34.15
C VAL A 677 4.31 -15.37 34.24
N SER A 678 3.47 -15.82 33.31
CA SER A 678 3.09 -17.23 33.18
C SER A 678 3.09 -17.71 31.73
N ILE A 679 3.40 -18.99 31.56
CA ILE A 679 3.51 -19.67 30.27
C ILE A 679 2.59 -20.89 30.30
N VAL A 680 1.73 -21.04 29.30
CA VAL A 680 0.81 -22.18 29.16
C VAL A 680 1.17 -22.96 27.91
N TYR A 681 1.58 -24.21 28.09
CA TYR A 681 1.86 -25.15 27.00
C TYR A 681 0.63 -26.03 26.73
N ARG A 682 0.19 -26.12 25.47
CA ARG A 682 -0.93 -26.95 25.02
C ARG A 682 -0.55 -27.76 23.78
N TRP A 683 -0.95 -29.02 23.72
CA TRP A 683 -0.77 -29.86 22.53
C TRP A 683 -2.06 -29.90 21.71
N ARG A 684 -2.02 -29.51 20.44
CA ARG A 684 -3.18 -29.54 19.54
C ARG A 684 -3.18 -30.77 18.64
N GLN A 685 -4.21 -31.60 18.78
CA GLN A 685 -4.55 -32.71 17.89
C GLN A 685 -5.63 -32.25 16.88
N PRO A 686 -5.63 -32.70 15.61
CA PRO A 686 -4.76 -33.70 14.99
C PRO A 686 -3.48 -33.13 14.34
N ILE A 687 -3.28 -31.81 14.40
CA ILE A 687 -2.21 -31.09 13.71
C ILE A 687 -0.81 -31.23 14.35
N GLU A 688 -0.69 -32.00 15.45
CA GLU A 688 0.56 -32.29 16.17
C GLU A 688 1.44 -31.06 16.46
N THR A 689 0.83 -29.95 16.90
CA THR A 689 1.55 -28.71 17.23
C THR A 689 1.52 -28.39 18.72
N LEU A 690 2.65 -27.91 19.24
CA LEU A 690 2.78 -27.34 20.58
C LEU A 690 2.43 -25.84 20.52
N GLU A 691 1.30 -25.47 21.10
CA GLU A 691 0.90 -24.07 21.32
C GLU A 691 1.48 -23.60 22.67
N VAL A 692 2.13 -22.43 22.65
CA VAL A 692 2.76 -21.81 23.82
C VAL A 692 2.13 -20.44 24.01
N ASN A 693 1.52 -20.17 25.15
CA ASN A 693 0.90 -18.88 25.44
C ASN A 693 1.59 -18.23 26.63
N TYR A 694 2.22 -17.08 26.39
CA TYR A 694 2.96 -16.29 27.34
C TYR A 694 2.12 -15.09 27.80
N ARG A 695 2.03 -14.84 29.09
CA ARG A 695 1.29 -13.71 29.66
C ARG A 695 2.10 -13.06 30.77
N GLY A 696 2.21 -11.73 30.78
CA GLY A 696 2.80 -11.00 31.91
C GLY A 696 2.30 -9.56 32.01
N TYR A 697 2.54 -8.97 33.17
CA TYR A 697 2.04 -7.66 33.58
C TYR A 697 3.16 -6.62 33.52
N LEU A 698 2.84 -5.42 33.03
CA LEU A 698 3.75 -4.28 32.97
C LEU A 698 3.33 -3.23 34.03
N PRO A 699 4.09 -3.09 35.13
CA PRO A 699 3.68 -2.22 36.24
C PRO A 699 3.60 -0.73 35.89
N TYR A 700 4.41 -0.25 34.94
CA TYR A 700 4.54 1.19 34.64
C TYR A 700 3.31 1.79 33.94
N ASN A 701 2.56 0.98 33.17
CA ASN A 701 1.36 1.40 32.44
C ASN A 701 0.12 0.56 32.81
N GLY A 702 0.27 -0.40 33.72
CA GLY A 702 -0.81 -1.26 34.21
C GLY A 702 -1.37 -2.24 33.18
N THR A 703 -0.67 -2.52 32.08
CA THR A 703 -1.17 -3.41 31.02
C THR A 703 -0.75 -4.86 31.22
N VAL A 704 -1.55 -5.79 30.69
CA VAL A 704 -1.19 -7.21 30.59
C VAL A 704 -0.87 -7.52 29.13
N ASN A 705 0.36 -7.96 28.86
CA ASN A 705 0.78 -8.40 27.54
C ASN A 705 0.60 -9.92 27.43
N THR A 706 0.13 -10.36 26.27
CA THR A 706 -0.03 -11.79 25.94
C THR A 706 0.57 -12.08 24.57
N PHE A 707 1.40 -13.11 24.48
CA PHE A 707 2.04 -13.57 23.25
C PHE A 707 1.72 -15.05 23.04
N THR A 708 1.40 -15.43 21.80
CA THR A 708 1.18 -16.83 21.45
C THR A 708 2.25 -17.28 20.46
N GLY A 709 2.91 -18.38 20.79
CA GLY A 709 3.79 -19.13 19.92
C GLY A 709 3.21 -20.48 19.53
N SER A 710 3.72 -21.04 18.46
CA SER A 710 3.45 -22.40 18.01
C SER A 710 4.73 -23.06 17.57
N GLY A 711 4.81 -24.38 17.70
CA GLY A 711 5.94 -25.11 17.16
C GLY A 711 5.85 -26.61 17.32
N GLY A 712 6.99 -27.28 17.19
CA GLY A 712 7.10 -28.73 17.12
C GLY A 712 7.84 -29.32 18.32
N PHE A 713 7.49 -30.55 18.67
CA PHE A 713 8.27 -31.36 19.60
C PHE A 713 9.13 -32.33 18.80
N THR A 714 10.45 -32.27 18.98
CA THR A 714 11.38 -33.20 18.34
C THR A 714 12.22 -33.91 19.40
N GLN A 715 12.55 -35.16 19.12
CA GLN A 715 13.44 -35.98 19.93
C GLN A 715 14.73 -36.20 19.15
N GLU A 716 15.84 -35.65 19.64
CA GLU A 716 17.17 -35.85 19.06
C GLU A 716 17.94 -36.91 19.87
N PRO A 717 18.80 -37.74 19.25
CA PRO A 717 19.65 -38.68 19.99
C PRO A 717 20.68 -37.92 20.84
N ALA A 718 20.77 -38.25 22.13
CA ALA A 718 21.82 -37.73 23.00
C ALA A 718 23.18 -38.25 22.48
N GLN A 719 24.02 -37.39 21.89
CA GLN A 719 25.36 -37.81 21.49
C GLN A 719 26.21 -38.11 22.74
N GLU A 720 26.34 -39.38 23.08
CA GLU A 720 27.45 -39.89 23.89
C GLU A 720 28.22 -40.93 23.08
N ASN A 721 29.52 -40.68 22.91
CA ASN A 721 30.49 -41.71 22.53
C ASN A 721 30.53 -42.76 23.65
N THR A 722 29.72 -43.82 23.56
CA THR A 722 30.01 -45.23 23.91
C THR A 722 28.72 -46.06 23.93
N ASN A 723 28.86 -47.34 23.58
CA ASN A 723 27.76 -48.30 23.40
C ASN A 723 26.75 -48.34 24.56
N SER A 724 25.47 -48.47 24.18
CA SER A 724 24.30 -48.88 24.99
C SER A 724 23.43 -47.79 25.63
N SER A 725 22.55 -47.16 24.82
CA SER A 725 21.09 -47.01 25.02
C SER A 725 20.58 -45.82 24.21
N THR A 726 19.52 -46.00 23.42
CA THR A 726 18.87 -44.94 22.63
C THR A 726 18.08 -44.01 23.56
N THR A 727 18.76 -43.11 24.26
CA THR A 727 18.12 -42.05 25.04
C THR A 727 17.94 -40.82 24.15
N THR A 728 16.71 -40.31 24.08
CA THR A 728 16.37 -39.09 23.33
C THR A 728 16.27 -37.89 24.26
N ILE A 729 16.70 -36.72 23.79
CA ILE A 729 16.58 -35.43 24.49
C ILE A 729 15.43 -34.62 23.88
N ALA A 730 14.71 -33.89 24.73
CA ALA A 730 13.63 -33.02 24.27
C ALA A 730 14.16 -31.71 23.69
N LYS A 731 13.76 -31.45 22.45
CA LYS A 731 13.92 -30.17 21.78
C LYS A 731 12.55 -29.64 21.42
N LEU A 732 12.14 -28.61 22.15
CA LEU A 732 10.93 -27.85 21.88
C LEU A 732 11.32 -26.78 20.86
N LEU A 733 10.89 -26.96 19.62
CA LEU A 733 11.00 -25.94 18.58
C LEU A 733 9.83 -25.00 18.81
N VAL A 734 10.06 -23.80 19.34
CA VAL A 734 8.98 -22.85 19.60
C VAL A 734 9.23 -21.60 18.77
N SER A 735 8.20 -21.16 18.04
CA SER A 735 8.20 -19.91 17.30
C SER A 735 7.12 -19.01 17.88
N PHE A 736 7.46 -17.76 18.22
CA PHE A 736 6.50 -16.77 18.70
C PHE A 736 6.09 -15.85 17.54
N GLY A 737 4.80 -15.72 17.21
CA GLY A 737 4.35 -14.85 16.10
C GLY A 737 4.75 -15.31 14.68
N ARG A 738 4.49 -14.47 13.66
CA ARG A 738 4.70 -14.76 12.22
C ARG A 738 6.11 -14.43 11.69
N ALA A 739 7.05 -13.99 12.54
CA ALA A 739 8.27 -13.31 12.11
C ALA A 739 9.57 -13.73 12.82
N TYR A 740 9.58 -14.83 13.58
CA TYR A 740 10.81 -15.33 14.22
C TYR A 740 11.14 -16.73 13.70
N ASN A 741 12.40 -16.98 13.35
CA ASN A 741 12.87 -18.35 13.10
C ASN A 741 12.69 -19.17 14.39
N ALA A 742 12.25 -20.44 14.28
CA ALA A 742 12.03 -21.30 15.44
C ALA A 742 13.29 -21.36 16.31
N THR A 743 13.18 -20.95 17.57
CA THR A 743 14.28 -21.03 18.53
C THR A 743 14.25 -22.38 19.24
N ASN A 744 15.44 -22.91 19.49
CA ASN A 744 15.59 -24.21 20.13
C ASN A 744 15.52 -24.04 21.64
N TYR A 745 14.46 -24.56 22.27
CA TYR A 745 14.35 -24.66 23.72
C TYR A 745 14.65 -26.08 24.16
N TRP A 746 15.66 -26.23 25.02
CA TRP A 746 16.05 -27.48 25.64
C TRP A 746 15.68 -27.47 27.12
N VAL A 747 14.99 -28.52 27.57
CA VAL A 747 14.69 -28.68 28.99
C VAL A 747 15.90 -29.32 29.67
N VAL A 748 16.62 -28.50 30.42
CA VAL A 748 17.85 -28.84 31.12
C VAL A 748 17.57 -29.81 32.27
N ASP A 749 16.55 -29.50 33.07
CA ASP A 749 16.15 -30.30 34.22
C ASP A 749 14.69 -29.98 34.56
N THR A 750 13.88 -31.00 34.86
CA THR A 750 12.52 -30.81 35.37
C THR A 750 12.09 -32.07 36.12
N ASP A 751 11.30 -31.89 37.17
CA ASP A 751 10.53 -32.97 37.80
C ASP A 751 9.06 -32.99 37.34
N TYR A 752 8.72 -32.17 36.34
CA TYR A 752 7.39 -31.94 35.75
C TYR A 752 6.33 -31.33 36.68
N VAL A 753 6.56 -31.36 37.99
CA VAL A 753 5.57 -31.05 39.03
C VAL A 753 5.90 -29.78 39.79
N ASN A 754 7.17 -29.46 39.99
CA ASN A 754 7.59 -28.33 40.81
C ASN A 754 8.33 -27.28 39.99
N TYR A 755 9.31 -27.70 39.18
CA TYR A 755 10.15 -26.77 38.42
C TYR A 755 10.55 -27.32 37.06
N ALA A 756 10.95 -26.41 36.18
CA ALA A 756 11.67 -26.71 34.95
C ALA A 756 12.73 -25.64 34.69
N ILE A 757 13.92 -26.05 34.28
CA ILE A 757 14.97 -25.15 33.79
C ILE A 757 15.04 -25.32 32.28
N VAL A 758 14.94 -24.20 31.57
CA VAL A 758 14.93 -24.17 30.11
C VAL A 758 16.11 -23.34 29.62
N TYR A 759 16.80 -23.86 28.62
CA TYR A 759 17.92 -23.21 27.94
C TYR A 759 17.60 -23.02 26.47
N SER A 760 17.98 -21.88 25.91
CA SER A 760 18.00 -21.67 24.47
C SER A 760 19.34 -21.12 24.02
N CYS A 761 19.70 -21.37 22.77
CA CYS A 761 20.82 -20.69 22.15
C CYS A 761 20.59 -20.51 20.65
N VAL A 762 20.87 -19.31 20.17
CA VAL A 762 20.76 -18.92 18.76
C VAL A 762 22.15 -18.52 18.27
N THR A 763 22.59 -19.13 17.18
CA THR A 763 23.90 -18.86 16.57
C THR A 763 23.74 -17.92 15.39
N PHE A 764 24.56 -16.88 15.34
CA PHE A 764 24.66 -15.93 14.25
C PHE A 764 25.92 -16.24 13.45
N ALA A 765 25.77 -17.06 12.40
CA ALA A 765 26.89 -17.62 11.64
C ALA A 765 27.76 -16.54 10.97
N GLU A 766 27.16 -15.43 10.57
CA GLU A 766 27.84 -14.27 9.96
C GLU A 766 28.78 -13.55 10.94
N MET A 767 28.50 -13.65 12.24
CA MET A 767 29.22 -12.96 13.31
C MET A 767 30.10 -13.89 14.14
N SER A 768 30.03 -15.21 13.93
CA SER A 768 30.67 -16.21 14.80
C SER A 768 30.33 -16.00 16.28
N GLN A 769 29.10 -15.62 16.59
CA GLN A 769 28.62 -15.37 17.96
C GLN A 769 27.31 -16.10 18.21
N ALA A 770 27.03 -16.39 19.48
CA ALA A 770 25.80 -17.00 19.91
C ALA A 770 25.21 -16.30 21.13
N VAL A 771 23.87 -16.22 21.17
CA VAL A 771 23.10 -15.60 22.25
C VAL A 771 22.41 -16.69 23.05
N GLU A 772 22.61 -16.69 24.37
CA GLU A 772 22.04 -17.67 25.30
C GLU A 772 20.78 -17.14 25.99
N GLY A 773 19.79 -18.03 26.17
CA GLY A 773 18.59 -17.81 26.97
C GLY A 773 18.51 -18.80 28.14
N TYR A 774 17.99 -18.35 29.27
CA TYR A 774 17.76 -19.15 30.48
C TYR A 774 16.40 -18.78 31.08
N TRP A 775 15.64 -19.79 31.50
CA TRP A 775 14.41 -19.61 32.27
C TRP A 775 14.33 -20.64 33.40
N LEU A 776 13.98 -20.20 34.61
CA LEU A 776 13.48 -21.06 35.68
C LEU A 776 11.98 -20.92 35.77
N LEU A 777 11.29 -22.03 35.55
CA LEU A 777 9.85 -22.14 35.60
C LEU A 777 9.41 -22.95 36.82
N ALA A 778 8.24 -22.64 37.39
CA ALA A 778 7.62 -23.40 38.47
C ALA A 778 6.12 -23.58 38.27
N ARG A 779 5.50 -24.59 38.90
CA ARG A 779 4.03 -24.78 38.83
C ARG A 779 3.26 -23.80 39.71
N THR A 780 3.95 -23.13 40.62
CA THR A 780 3.42 -22.09 41.50
C THR A 780 4.26 -20.81 41.37
N PRO A 781 3.76 -19.63 41.78
CA PRO A 781 4.51 -18.37 41.70
C PRO A 781 5.77 -18.29 42.58
N ASN A 782 6.09 -19.36 43.30
CA ASN A 782 7.33 -19.56 44.06
C ASN A 782 7.74 -21.04 43.93
N LEU A 783 9.04 -21.35 44.11
CA LEU A 783 9.48 -22.73 44.28
C LEU A 783 8.86 -23.32 45.56
N PRO A 784 8.57 -24.64 45.61
CA PRO A 784 8.11 -25.27 46.84
C PRO A 784 9.22 -25.25 47.91
N ASP A 785 8.81 -25.23 49.19
CA ASP A 785 9.69 -25.39 50.36
C ASP A 785 10.23 -26.82 50.50
N ASN A 786 10.83 -27.35 49.42
CA ASN A 786 11.49 -28.64 49.37
C ASN A 786 13.01 -28.44 49.26
N PRO A 787 13.79 -28.74 50.32
CA PRO A 787 15.23 -28.53 50.32
C PRO A 787 15.96 -29.21 49.16
N GLN A 788 15.51 -30.39 48.72
CA GLN A 788 16.14 -31.11 47.60
C GLN A 788 15.94 -30.38 46.27
N VAL A 789 14.75 -29.84 46.01
CA VAL A 789 14.45 -29.05 44.81
C VAL A 789 15.24 -27.75 44.83
N ILE A 790 15.23 -27.03 45.95
CA ILE A 790 15.93 -25.76 46.12
C ILE A 790 17.45 -25.94 45.92
N GLU A 791 18.06 -26.96 46.55
CA GLU A 791 19.49 -27.25 46.39
C GLU A 791 19.83 -27.68 44.96
N ARG A 792 18.97 -28.48 44.32
CA ARG A 792 19.15 -28.92 42.93
C ARG A 792 19.11 -27.76 41.94
N VAL A 793 18.11 -26.89 42.05
CA VAL A 793 17.99 -25.68 41.22
C VAL A 793 19.18 -24.77 41.47
N LYS A 794 19.53 -24.51 42.74
CA LYS A 794 20.68 -23.67 43.10
C LYS A 794 21.99 -24.20 42.52
N TYR A 795 22.22 -25.52 42.59
CA TYR A 795 23.39 -26.17 42.02
C TYR A 795 23.45 -26.02 40.50
N LEU A 796 22.36 -26.32 39.78
CA LEU A 796 22.32 -26.18 38.33
C LEU A 796 22.54 -24.73 37.90
N ARG A 797 21.82 -23.81 38.54
CA ARG A 797 21.91 -22.37 38.34
C ARG A 797 23.34 -21.86 38.52
N SER A 798 24.02 -22.21 39.61
CA SER A 798 25.39 -21.73 39.88
C SER A 798 26.47 -22.43 39.05
N THR A 799 26.20 -23.61 38.52
CA THR A 799 27.19 -24.43 37.81
C THR A 799 27.22 -24.13 36.31
N TYR A 800 26.04 -23.96 35.69
CA TYR A 800 25.91 -23.90 34.23
C TYR A 800 25.50 -22.52 33.70
N PHE A 801 25.02 -21.62 34.55
CA PHE A 801 24.49 -20.32 34.14
C PHE A 801 25.25 -19.17 34.83
N GLN A 802 25.42 -18.06 34.11
CA GLN A 802 25.93 -16.81 34.64
C GLN A 802 24.87 -16.15 35.55
N VAL A 803 25.08 -16.25 36.87
CA VAL A 803 24.12 -15.75 37.87
C VAL A 803 23.96 -14.22 37.82
N SER A 804 24.97 -13.48 37.35
CA SER A 804 24.94 -12.02 37.23
C SER A 804 23.91 -11.49 36.23
N HIS A 805 23.49 -12.30 35.26
CA HIS A 805 22.54 -11.93 34.21
C HIS A 805 21.11 -12.43 34.51
N ILE A 806 20.90 -13.06 35.67
CA ILE A 806 19.58 -13.58 36.07
C ILE A 806 18.74 -12.44 36.64
N ARG A 807 17.59 -12.18 36.01
CA ARG A 807 16.51 -11.38 36.57
C ARG A 807 15.50 -12.28 37.27
N PHE A 808 15.01 -11.82 38.43
CA PHE A 808 13.90 -12.45 39.15
C PHE A 808 12.58 -11.82 38.71
N THR A 809 11.56 -12.66 38.54
CA THR A 809 10.20 -12.22 38.23
C THR A 809 9.40 -12.14 39.53
N ASN A 810 8.80 -10.97 39.79
CA ASN A 810 7.98 -10.69 40.96
C ASN A 810 6.54 -11.15 40.76
N HIS A 811 6.05 -11.92 41.73
CA HIS A 811 4.69 -12.46 41.75
C HIS A 811 3.90 -12.07 43.01
N THR A 812 4.22 -10.95 43.65
CA THR A 812 3.47 -10.48 44.84
C THR A 812 2.02 -10.14 44.51
N GLU A 813 1.10 -10.46 45.43
CA GLU A 813 -0.35 -10.26 45.25
C GLU A 813 -0.74 -8.78 45.04
N GLU A 814 0.06 -7.84 45.52
CA GLU A 814 -0.16 -6.39 45.34
C GLU A 814 0.11 -5.94 43.89
N LEU A 815 1.00 -6.64 43.18
CA LEU A 815 1.41 -6.30 41.82
C LEU A 815 0.62 -7.09 40.76
N CYS A 816 0.16 -8.29 41.09
CA CYS A 816 -0.45 -9.19 40.12
C CYS A 816 -1.97 -8.99 39.96
N PRO A 817 -2.46 -8.57 38.78
CA PRO A 817 -3.90 -8.47 38.54
C PRO A 817 -4.56 -9.87 38.58
N ALA A 818 -5.76 -9.95 39.16
CA ALA A 818 -6.51 -11.20 39.29
C ALA A 818 -6.75 -11.87 37.92
N GLU A 819 -6.52 -13.18 37.84
CA GLU A 819 -6.73 -13.92 36.59
C GLU A 819 -8.22 -14.10 36.27
N GLU A 820 -8.63 -13.68 35.06
CA GLU A 820 -9.94 -14.05 34.52
C GLU A 820 -9.99 -15.57 34.30
N LYS A 821 -10.97 -16.24 34.91
CA LYS A 821 -11.23 -17.66 34.67
C LYS A 821 -11.73 -17.86 33.24
N LEU A 822 -10.90 -18.46 32.38
CA LEU A 822 -11.30 -18.89 31.05
C LEU A 822 -12.45 -19.93 31.13
N PRO A 823 -13.45 -19.87 30.24
CA PRO A 823 -14.53 -20.85 30.19
C PRO A 823 -14.03 -22.21 29.69
N THR A 824 -14.50 -23.27 30.34
CA THR A 824 -14.23 -24.66 29.97
C THR A 824 -15.15 -25.11 28.83
N GLU A 825 -14.52 -25.59 27.75
CA GLU A 825 -15.04 -26.32 26.57
C GLU A 825 -15.73 -25.52 25.44
N PRO A 826 -15.46 -25.85 24.16
CA PRO A 826 -16.08 -25.20 23.01
C PRO A 826 -17.44 -25.85 22.69
N SER A 827 -18.52 -25.07 22.79
CA SER A 827 -19.83 -25.46 22.27
C SER A 827 -19.87 -25.32 20.74
N LEU A 828 -20.08 -26.47 20.08
CA LEU A 828 -20.42 -26.61 18.67
C LEU A 828 -21.68 -25.76 18.36
N VAL A 829 -21.59 -24.77 17.46
CA VAL A 829 -22.77 -24.12 16.89
C VAL A 829 -22.86 -24.46 15.41
N VAL A 830 -23.83 -25.34 15.13
CA VAL A 830 -24.31 -25.70 13.80
C VAL A 830 -25.14 -24.53 13.25
N LEU A 831 -24.80 -24.02 12.07
CA LEU A 831 -25.67 -23.10 11.33
C LEU A 831 -26.51 -23.89 10.32
N PRO A 832 -27.85 -23.83 10.38
CA PRO A 832 -28.70 -24.32 9.30
C PRO A 832 -28.87 -23.24 8.20
N PRO A 833 -29.19 -23.65 6.97
CA PRO A 833 -29.26 -22.77 5.80
C PRO A 833 -30.65 -22.14 5.68
N LEU A 834 -30.74 -20.89 5.22
CA LEU A 834 -31.91 -20.39 4.51
C LEU A 834 -31.61 -19.12 3.70
N LEU A 835 -31.84 -19.26 2.39
CA LEU A 835 -32.10 -18.22 1.40
C LEU A 835 -32.98 -17.09 1.96
N PHE A 836 -32.80 -15.85 1.50
CA PHE A 836 -33.76 -15.18 0.60
C PHE A 836 -33.26 -13.78 0.18
N VAL A 837 -33.27 -13.56 -1.15
CA VAL A 837 -33.65 -12.33 -1.87
C VAL A 837 -32.72 -11.11 -1.83
N VAL A 838 -31.99 -10.99 -2.94
CA VAL A 838 -31.58 -9.72 -3.53
C VAL A 838 -32.84 -9.06 -4.12
N LEU A 839 -33.30 -7.98 -3.51
CA LEU A 839 -34.20 -7.01 -4.12
C LEU A 839 -33.56 -5.63 -4.03
N VAL A 840 -33.53 -4.98 -5.19
CA VAL A 840 -33.08 -3.63 -5.45
C VAL A 840 -33.73 -2.66 -4.45
N THR A 841 -32.91 -2.06 -3.59
CA THR A 841 -33.13 -0.69 -3.10
C THR A 841 -31.86 0.10 -3.34
N VAL A 842 -31.85 0.84 -4.45
CA VAL A 842 -31.06 2.07 -4.57
C VAL A 842 -31.50 2.97 -3.42
N GLY A 843 -30.64 3.09 -2.41
CA GLY A 843 -30.92 3.85 -1.21
C GLY A 843 -29.63 4.07 -0.43
N SER A 844 -28.92 5.14 -0.77
CA SER A 844 -27.93 5.79 0.07
C SER A 844 -26.83 4.89 0.66
N ILE A 845 -25.72 4.71 -0.07
CA ILE A 845 -24.44 4.53 0.62
C ILE A 845 -24.12 5.89 1.24
N VAL A 846 -24.59 6.08 2.47
CA VAL A 846 -24.30 7.26 3.29
C VAL A 846 -22.79 7.26 3.53
N LEU A 847 -22.10 8.19 2.85
CA LEU A 847 -20.85 8.73 3.34
C LEU A 847 -21.08 9.08 4.81
N GLY A 848 -20.33 8.49 5.73
CA GLY A 848 -20.48 8.73 7.17
C GLY A 848 -20.12 10.16 7.59
N GLN A 849 -20.23 11.16 6.72
CA GLN A 849 -20.16 12.57 7.03
C GLN A 849 -21.29 13.23 6.26
N ARG A 850 -22.16 13.98 6.95
CA ARG A 850 -23.29 14.63 6.31
C ARG A 850 -22.80 15.74 5.38
N ILE A 851 -22.76 15.44 4.09
CA ILE A 851 -22.46 16.41 3.04
C ILE A 851 -23.77 16.93 2.46
N VAL A 852 -23.92 18.24 2.44
CA VAL A 852 -25.12 18.90 1.92
C VAL A 852 -24.74 19.71 0.69
N SER A 853 -25.64 19.75 -0.30
CA SER A 853 -25.53 20.61 -1.49
C SER A 853 -25.96 22.06 -1.20
N GLN A 854 -25.44 22.63 -0.11
CA GLN A 854 -25.56 24.05 0.24
C GLN A 854 -24.31 24.48 1.02
N PRO A 855 -23.90 25.76 1.00
CA PRO A 855 -22.83 26.25 1.85
C PRO A 855 -23.24 26.24 3.33
N CYS A 856 -22.26 26.42 4.21
CA CYS A 856 -22.49 26.59 5.63
C CYS A 856 -23.46 27.75 5.87
N PRO A 857 -24.43 27.55 6.76
CA PRO A 857 -25.39 28.59 7.10
C PRO A 857 -24.66 29.79 7.71
N ASP A 858 -25.17 30.99 7.42
CA ASP A 858 -24.67 32.24 7.99
C ASP A 858 -24.59 32.11 9.52
N PRO A 859 -23.44 32.43 10.17
CA PRO A 859 -23.32 32.37 11.62
C PRO A 859 -24.44 33.11 12.37
N THR A 860 -24.99 34.18 11.79
CA THR A 860 -26.13 34.92 12.37
C THR A 860 -27.43 34.10 12.40
N SER A 861 -27.58 33.13 11.50
CA SER A 861 -28.72 32.19 11.48
C SER A 861 -28.59 31.07 12.51
N ARG A 862 -27.39 30.86 13.06
CA ARG A 862 -27.07 29.88 14.10
C ARG A 862 -26.30 30.56 15.25
N PRO A 863 -26.98 31.42 16.03
CA PRO A 863 -26.35 32.11 17.14
C PRO A 863 -25.81 31.11 18.16
N VAL A 864 -24.60 31.36 18.64
CA VAL A 864 -23.97 30.61 19.73
C VAL A 864 -24.33 31.23 21.08
N VAL A 865 -24.19 30.45 22.16
CA VAL A 865 -24.38 30.94 23.52
C VAL A 865 -23.42 32.09 23.81
N GLN A 866 -23.99 33.21 24.23
CA GLN A 866 -23.28 34.40 24.68
C GLN A 866 -23.17 34.37 26.21
N TYR A 867 -22.12 34.99 26.76
CA TYR A 867 -21.77 34.88 28.18
C TYR A 867 -21.53 33.42 28.58
N PHE A 868 -20.75 32.73 27.77
CA PHE A 868 -20.51 31.31 27.93
C PHE A 868 -19.77 31.00 29.24
N ASP A 869 -20.35 30.14 30.07
CA ASP A 869 -19.77 29.72 31.35
C ASP A 869 -18.96 28.43 31.17
N LEU A 870 -17.66 28.59 30.94
CA LEU A 870 -16.76 27.46 30.73
C LEU A 870 -16.70 26.53 31.95
N GLN A 871 -16.71 27.07 33.17
CA GLN A 871 -16.59 26.26 34.39
C GLN A 871 -17.82 25.36 34.58
N ARG A 872 -19.03 25.89 34.35
CA ARG A 872 -20.25 25.08 34.41
C ARG A 872 -20.33 24.07 33.27
N TYR A 873 -19.84 24.41 32.08
CA TYR A 873 -19.89 23.49 30.94
C TYR A 873 -19.01 22.24 31.14
N VAL A 874 -17.80 22.42 31.68
CA VAL A 874 -16.84 21.33 31.90
C VAL A 874 -17.11 20.51 33.17
N ASP A 875 -18.03 20.97 34.03
CA ASP A 875 -18.37 20.27 35.26
C ASP A 875 -19.15 18.98 34.99
N GLY A 876 -18.53 17.83 35.19
CA GLY A 876 -19.13 16.51 34.98
C GLY A 876 -19.18 16.04 33.52
N ARG A 877 -19.74 14.84 33.32
CA ARG A 877 -19.77 14.13 32.04
C ARG A 877 -21.00 14.51 31.20
N TRP A 878 -20.80 14.58 29.88
CA TRP A 878 -21.85 14.71 28.89
C TRP A 878 -22.09 13.38 28.18
N TYR A 879 -23.32 12.89 28.13
CA TYR A 879 -23.74 11.72 27.35
C TYR A 879 -24.28 12.16 26.00
N GLU A 880 -23.90 11.45 24.94
CA GLU A 880 -24.39 11.74 23.61
C GLU A 880 -25.75 11.07 23.37
N ILE A 881 -26.77 11.87 23.10
CA ILE A 881 -28.15 11.41 22.92
C ILE A 881 -28.47 11.17 21.45
N SER A 882 -28.04 12.09 20.59
CA SER A 882 -28.18 11.94 19.14
C SER A 882 -27.13 12.76 18.41
N ARG A 883 -26.82 12.34 17.18
CA ARG A 883 -25.82 12.98 16.34
C ARG A 883 -26.15 12.86 14.86
N TYR A 884 -25.54 13.69 14.03
CA TYR A 884 -25.32 13.30 12.63
C TYR A 884 -24.24 12.22 12.57
N ASP A 885 -24.48 11.16 11.82
CA ASP A 885 -23.49 10.09 11.67
C ASP A 885 -22.15 10.67 11.17
N GLN A 886 -21.11 10.43 11.96
CA GLN A 886 -19.72 10.78 11.66
C GLN A 886 -18.90 9.51 11.44
N HIS A 887 -17.93 9.57 10.52
CA HIS A 887 -17.17 8.40 10.09
C HIS A 887 -16.33 7.83 11.23
N PHE A 888 -15.81 8.71 12.09
CA PHE A 888 -15.03 8.33 13.27
C PHE A 888 -15.90 7.75 14.41
N GLU A 889 -17.21 8.01 14.40
CA GLU A 889 -18.23 7.47 15.33
C GLU A 889 -19.09 6.38 14.66
N LYS A 890 -18.58 5.75 13.58
CA LYS A 890 -19.27 4.63 12.95
C LYS A 890 -19.30 3.42 13.91
N ASP A 891 -20.48 2.81 14.03
CA ASP A 891 -20.77 1.67 14.91
C ASP A 891 -20.52 1.95 16.41
N CYS A 892 -20.62 3.23 16.80
CA CYS A 892 -20.35 3.76 18.12
C CYS A 892 -21.69 4.03 18.84
N ASP A 893 -21.92 3.34 19.96
CA ASP A 893 -23.05 3.52 20.86
C ASP A 893 -22.51 3.82 22.29
N CYS A 894 -23.37 4.22 23.21
CA CYS A 894 -22.99 4.57 24.57
C CYS A 894 -21.90 5.67 24.64
N GLY A 895 -22.02 6.67 23.76
CA GLY A 895 -21.06 7.77 23.64
C GLY A 895 -21.11 8.74 24.82
N TYR A 896 -19.95 9.20 25.31
CA TYR A 896 -19.86 10.26 26.29
C TYR A 896 -18.58 11.09 26.13
N ALA A 897 -18.64 12.34 26.59
CA ALA A 897 -17.55 13.29 26.58
C ALA A 897 -17.26 13.79 28.00
N THR A 898 -15.99 13.86 28.37
CA THR A 898 -15.50 14.47 29.62
C THR A 898 -14.53 15.59 29.27
N TYR A 899 -14.75 16.76 29.88
CA TYR A 899 -13.97 17.96 29.65
C TYR A 899 -13.17 18.29 30.91
N THR A 900 -11.86 18.53 30.79
CA THR A 900 -10.97 18.78 31.92
C THR A 900 -10.13 20.03 31.68
N PRO A 901 -10.37 21.14 32.40
CA PRO A 901 -9.54 22.35 32.31
C PRO A 901 -8.06 22.05 32.57
N GLN A 902 -7.20 22.76 31.86
CA GLN A 902 -5.74 22.65 31.96
C GLN A 902 -5.14 23.96 32.47
N ALA A 903 -3.92 23.87 33.02
CA ALA A 903 -3.21 25.03 33.57
C ALA A 903 -2.87 26.10 32.52
N ASP A 904 -2.73 25.70 31.25
CA ASP A 904 -2.43 26.57 30.11
C ASP A 904 -3.67 27.31 29.55
N GLY A 905 -4.83 27.18 30.22
CA GLY A 905 -6.09 27.78 29.78
C GLY A 905 -6.86 26.98 28.73
N SER A 906 -6.33 25.83 28.29
CA SER A 906 -7.05 24.91 27.40
C SER A 906 -7.95 23.92 28.16
N VAL A 907 -8.76 23.15 27.43
CA VAL A 907 -9.61 22.09 27.96
C VAL A 907 -9.24 20.78 27.28
N ARG A 908 -8.84 19.77 28.07
CA ARG A 908 -8.68 18.39 27.60
C ARG A 908 -10.06 17.79 27.37
N VAL A 909 -10.30 17.27 26.17
CA VAL A 909 -11.57 16.63 25.77
C VAL A 909 -11.34 15.14 25.65
N GLN A 910 -12.07 14.33 26.40
CA GLN A 910 -12.02 12.87 26.30
C GLN A 910 -13.39 12.35 25.84
N ASN A 911 -13.46 11.92 24.58
CA ASN A 911 -14.66 11.34 23.99
C ASN A 911 -14.53 9.82 23.96
N CYS A 912 -15.48 9.10 24.55
CA CYS A 912 -15.48 7.64 24.63
C CYS A 912 -16.78 7.07 24.08
N CYS A 913 -16.71 5.87 23.49
CA CYS A 913 -17.90 5.09 23.13
C CYS A 913 -17.63 3.59 23.07
N GLU A 914 -18.70 2.80 22.97
CA GLU A 914 -18.71 1.34 22.95
C GLU A 914 -19.19 0.87 21.59
N ARG A 915 -18.52 -0.13 21.02
CA ARG A 915 -18.99 -0.82 19.82
C ARG A 915 -19.77 -2.07 20.20
N LEU A 916 -21.09 -1.95 20.33
CA LEU A 916 -21.97 -3.08 20.65
C LEU A 916 -21.97 -4.11 19.49
N PRO A 917 -22.00 -5.43 19.78
CA PRO A 917 -22.20 -6.06 21.08
C PRO A 917 -20.92 -6.39 21.88
N ASN A 918 -19.72 -6.06 21.36
CA ASN A 918 -18.43 -6.55 21.86
C ASN A 918 -17.79 -5.71 22.99
N THR A 919 -18.55 -4.80 23.62
CA THR A 919 -18.21 -4.04 24.87
C THR A 919 -16.78 -3.49 24.99
N THR A 920 -16.11 -3.16 23.88
CA THR A 920 -14.80 -2.49 23.91
C THR A 920 -15.01 -0.99 23.94
N VAL A 921 -14.56 -0.37 25.03
CA VAL A 921 -14.56 1.08 25.20
C VAL A 921 -13.42 1.67 24.38
N LYS A 922 -13.75 2.54 23.43
CA LYS A 922 -12.77 3.31 22.67
C LYS A 922 -12.86 4.76 23.07
N CYS A 923 -11.76 5.34 23.55
CA CYS A 923 -11.66 6.75 23.88
C CYS A 923 -10.68 7.47 22.94
N SER A 924 -11.02 8.71 22.60
CA SER A 924 -10.18 9.68 21.89
C SER A 924 -9.95 10.88 22.81
N ILE A 925 -8.69 11.31 22.92
CA ILE A 925 -8.30 12.47 23.74
C ILE A 925 -7.93 13.61 22.79
N GLY A 926 -8.46 14.79 23.06
CA GLY A 926 -8.24 16.01 22.30
C GLY A 926 -8.00 17.22 23.18
N LYS A 927 -7.65 18.34 22.55
CA LYS A 927 -7.45 19.66 23.17
C LYS A 927 -8.45 20.65 22.57
N ALA A 928 -9.16 21.38 23.42
CA ALA A 928 -10.07 22.45 23.04
C ALA A 928 -9.57 23.78 23.62
N VAL A 929 -9.57 24.83 22.80
CA VAL A 929 -9.27 26.20 23.23
C VAL A 929 -10.45 27.07 22.87
N VAL A 930 -10.84 27.99 23.76
CA VAL A 930 -11.91 28.96 23.44
C VAL A 930 -11.42 29.85 22.30
N SER A 931 -12.24 30.04 21.28
CA SER A 931 -11.78 30.64 20.01
C SER A 931 -11.50 32.13 20.13
N PHE A 932 -12.21 32.82 21.04
CA PHE A 932 -12.10 34.26 21.28
C PHE A 932 -12.10 34.53 22.79
N PRO A 933 -11.04 34.15 23.52
CA PRO A 933 -11.01 34.25 24.98
C PRO A 933 -11.04 35.70 25.49
N ASP A 934 -10.62 36.65 24.64
CA ASP A 934 -10.56 38.08 24.96
C ASP A 934 -11.81 38.86 24.53
N GLU A 935 -12.77 38.23 23.84
CA GLU A 935 -14.02 38.87 23.44
C GLU A 935 -15.06 38.85 24.57
N PHE A 936 -15.72 39.99 24.78
CA PHE A 936 -16.80 40.12 25.75
C PHE A 936 -18.12 40.50 25.04
N PRO A 937 -19.20 39.73 25.24
CA PRO A 937 -19.29 38.55 26.10
C PRO A 937 -18.61 37.31 25.48
N LEU A 938 -18.09 36.43 26.34
CA LEU A 938 -17.44 35.18 25.91
C LEU A 938 -18.43 34.32 25.10
N GLU A 939 -18.03 33.88 23.91
CA GLU A 939 -18.85 33.04 23.04
C GLU A 939 -18.59 31.55 23.27
N GLY A 940 -19.63 30.73 23.14
CA GLY A 940 -19.55 29.26 23.17
C GLY A 940 -18.92 28.64 21.91
N ARG A 941 -17.74 29.12 21.49
CA ARG A 941 -16.99 28.61 20.33
C ARG A 941 -15.65 28.04 20.75
N PHE A 942 -15.38 26.81 20.34
CA PHE A 942 -14.11 26.15 20.59
C PHE A 942 -13.37 25.77 19.30
N ASN A 943 -12.06 25.88 19.35
CA ASN A 943 -11.14 25.21 18.44
C ASN A 943 -10.79 23.85 19.07
N VAL A 944 -11.41 22.78 18.60
CA VAL A 944 -11.21 21.41 19.13
C VAL A 944 -10.31 20.61 18.18
N THR A 945 -9.32 19.91 18.73
CA THR A 945 -8.37 19.05 17.99
C THR A 945 -8.14 17.72 18.67
N PHE A 946 -7.89 16.68 17.87
CA PHE A 946 -7.54 15.33 18.32
C PHE A 946 -6.21 14.94 17.62
N GLY A 947 -5.10 15.47 18.13
CA GLY A 947 -3.76 15.40 17.53
C GLY A 947 -3.44 16.62 16.66
N GLY A 948 -2.40 17.38 17.02
CA GLY A 948 -1.98 18.64 16.36
C GLY A 948 -2.51 19.94 17.01
N PRO A 949 -1.96 21.12 16.66
CA PRO A 949 -2.40 22.40 17.25
C PRO A 949 -3.79 22.84 16.74
N PRO A 950 -4.61 23.51 17.58
CA PRO A 950 -5.96 23.95 17.23
C PRO A 950 -6.04 24.94 16.06
N ARG A 951 -6.63 24.53 14.93
CA ARG A 951 -6.93 25.39 13.78
C ARG A 951 -8.45 25.58 13.59
N ASN A 952 -8.90 26.84 13.73
CA ASN A 952 -10.25 27.39 13.43
C ASN A 952 -11.46 26.86 14.25
N SER A 953 -12.47 27.72 14.43
CA SER A 953 -13.63 27.52 15.33
C SER A 953 -14.61 26.47 14.82
N ASN A 954 -14.32 25.20 15.12
CA ASN A 954 -15.00 24.03 14.57
C ASN A 954 -16.02 23.40 15.53
N TYR A 955 -16.36 24.06 16.64
CA TYR A 955 -17.30 23.51 17.63
C TYR A 955 -18.15 24.62 18.25
N TRP A 956 -19.40 24.73 17.79
CA TRP A 956 -20.31 25.82 18.16
C TRP A 956 -21.39 25.31 19.10
N ILE A 957 -21.41 25.82 20.32
CA ILE A 957 -22.49 25.55 21.28
C ILE A 957 -23.62 26.51 20.95
N LEU A 958 -24.62 25.99 20.22
CA LEU A 958 -25.78 26.76 19.79
C LEU A 958 -26.66 27.13 20.98
N ASP A 959 -26.84 26.19 21.91
CA ASP A 959 -27.65 26.39 23.11
C ASP A 959 -27.26 25.36 24.19
N THR A 960 -27.25 25.79 25.45
CA THR A 960 -27.08 24.91 26.61
C THR A 960 -27.63 25.61 27.86
N ASP A 961 -28.23 24.84 28.76
CA ASP A 961 -28.54 25.29 30.12
C ASP A 961 -27.44 24.89 31.13
N TYR A 962 -26.34 24.33 30.63
CA TYR A 962 -25.18 23.78 31.34
C TYR A 962 -25.46 22.52 32.19
N ASP A 963 -26.67 22.41 32.75
CA ASP A 963 -27.02 21.39 33.74
C ASP A 963 -27.79 20.20 33.15
N ASN A 964 -28.43 20.33 31.97
CA ASN A 964 -29.25 19.27 31.40
C ASN A 964 -28.86 18.90 29.97
N TYR A 965 -28.69 19.88 29.07
CA TYR A 965 -28.44 19.62 27.65
C TYR A 965 -27.43 20.58 27.02
N ALA A 966 -26.82 20.14 25.92
CA ALA A 966 -26.06 21.01 25.03
C ALA A 966 -26.32 20.63 23.56
N LEU A 967 -26.59 21.62 22.72
CA LEU A 967 -26.68 21.47 21.27
C LEU A 967 -25.42 22.00 20.63
N ILE A 968 -24.73 21.13 19.89
CA ILE A 968 -23.49 21.47 19.23
C ILE A 968 -23.66 21.37 17.73
N TYR A 969 -23.07 22.32 17.02
CA TYR A 969 -23.00 22.32 15.58
C TYR A 969 -21.58 22.57 15.09
N TYR A 970 -21.27 21.93 13.97
CA TYR A 970 -20.06 22.14 13.19
C TYR A 970 -20.45 22.22 11.73
N CYS A 971 -19.85 23.16 11.02
CA CYS A 971 -19.95 23.22 9.58
C CYS A 971 -18.65 23.68 8.96
N LYS A 972 -18.26 23.01 7.87
CA LYS A 972 -17.14 23.42 7.02
C LYS A 972 -17.56 23.44 5.56
N ASN A 973 -17.35 24.57 4.89
CA ASN A 973 -17.54 24.67 3.45
C ASN A 973 -16.55 23.74 2.74
N LEU A 974 -17.06 22.87 1.87
CA LEU A 974 -16.26 22.03 0.97
C LEU A 974 -16.12 22.68 -0.42
N SER A 975 -17.11 23.49 -0.80
CA SER A 975 -17.13 24.34 -2.00
C SER A 975 -18.17 25.45 -1.83
N GLU A 976 -18.32 26.34 -2.80
CA GLU A 976 -19.36 27.39 -2.77
C GLU A 976 -20.80 26.85 -2.68
N SER A 977 -21.02 25.60 -3.10
CA SER A 977 -22.35 24.96 -3.12
C SER A 977 -22.44 23.71 -2.24
N LYS A 978 -21.41 23.41 -1.44
CA LYS A 978 -21.41 22.21 -0.57
C LYS A 978 -20.76 22.47 0.78
N SER A 979 -21.32 21.86 1.82
CA SER A 979 -20.79 21.88 3.18
C SER A 979 -20.77 20.49 3.79
N ALA A 980 -19.82 20.27 4.70
CA ALA A 980 -19.81 19.15 5.63
C ALA A 980 -20.34 19.63 6.98
N GLU A 981 -21.39 18.96 7.47
CA GLU A 981 -22.06 19.32 8.72
C GLU A 981 -21.91 18.19 9.75
N ALA A 982 -21.70 18.57 11.01
CA ALA A 982 -21.86 17.68 12.15
C ALA A 982 -22.72 18.36 13.23
N ALA A 983 -23.47 17.55 13.95
CA ALA A 983 -24.36 18.02 15.00
C ALA A 983 -24.44 16.98 16.10
N TRP A 984 -24.49 17.43 17.35
CA TRP A 984 -24.65 16.58 18.52
C TRP A 984 -25.66 17.19 19.48
N VAL A 985 -26.48 16.33 20.09
CA VAL A 985 -27.30 16.65 21.24
C VAL A 985 -26.72 15.87 22.41
N LEU A 986 -26.20 16.59 23.39
CA LEU A 986 -25.63 16.02 24.61
C LEU A 986 -26.58 16.24 25.79
N SER A 987 -26.47 15.37 26.80
CA SER A 987 -27.16 15.53 28.08
C SER A 987 -26.28 15.17 29.27
N LYS A 988 -26.49 15.81 30.42
CA LYS A 988 -25.85 15.39 31.68
C LYS A 988 -26.38 14.04 32.20
N GLN A 989 -27.48 13.55 31.63
CA GLN A 989 -28.06 12.23 31.92
C GLN A 989 -28.04 11.35 30.67
N ARG A 990 -28.24 10.04 30.82
CA ARG A 990 -28.31 9.09 29.69
C ARG A 990 -29.54 9.29 28.79
N THR A 991 -30.45 10.19 29.17
CA THR A 991 -31.63 10.62 28.42
C THR A 991 -31.87 12.11 28.66
N ILE A 992 -32.54 12.80 27.73
CA ILE A 992 -32.95 14.19 27.94
C ILE A 992 -34.00 14.26 29.07
N HIS A 993 -33.80 15.18 30.02
CA HIS A 993 -34.70 15.33 31.16
C HIS A 993 -36.09 15.83 30.70
N PRO A 994 -37.21 15.27 31.22
CA PRO A 994 -38.55 15.61 30.74
C PRO A 994 -38.90 17.10 30.78
N SER A 995 -38.34 17.87 31.74
CA SER A 995 -38.60 19.31 31.86
C SER A 995 -38.02 20.15 30.72
N VAL A 996 -37.00 19.66 30.02
CA VAL A 996 -36.33 20.36 28.91
C VAL A 996 -36.55 19.66 27.56
N GLN A 997 -37.29 18.54 27.54
CA GLN A 997 -37.52 17.74 26.34
C GLN A 997 -38.15 18.55 25.21
N ASP A 998 -39.16 19.37 25.51
CA ASP A 998 -39.83 20.22 24.51
C ASP A 998 -38.90 21.33 24.00
N VAL A 999 -38.04 21.88 24.88
CA VAL A 999 -37.05 22.89 24.51
C VAL A 999 -36.04 22.29 23.53
N VAL A 1000 -35.45 21.14 23.88
CA VAL A 1000 -34.49 20.42 23.02
C VAL A 1000 -35.13 20.03 21.70
N ASN A 1001 -36.37 19.52 21.71
CA ASN A 1001 -37.07 19.15 20.48
C ASN A 1001 -37.27 20.36 19.56
N ASN A 1002 -37.74 21.49 20.09
CA ASN A 1002 -37.93 22.72 19.32
C ASN A 1002 -36.60 23.24 18.75
N LEU A 1003 -35.50 23.15 19.51
CA LEU A 1003 -34.18 23.58 19.04
C LEU A 1003 -33.62 22.65 17.96
N VAL A 1004 -33.79 21.34 18.12
CA VAL A 1004 -33.42 20.34 17.11
C VAL A 1004 -34.19 20.59 15.82
N ASP A 1005 -35.51 20.80 15.88
CA ASP A 1005 -36.33 21.06 14.69
C ASP A 1005 -36.00 22.43 14.05
N LYS A 1006 -35.51 23.38 14.84
CA LYS A 1006 -35.10 24.70 14.36
C LYS A 1006 -33.75 24.66 13.63
N TYR A 1007 -32.76 23.95 14.17
CA TYR A 1007 -31.36 24.04 13.70
C TYR A 1007 -30.87 22.80 12.98
N PHE A 1008 -31.49 21.64 13.17
CA PHE A 1008 -31.05 20.36 12.62
C PHE A 1008 -32.14 19.69 11.76
N VAL A 1009 -31.70 18.95 10.75
CA VAL A 1009 -32.52 18.01 9.98
C VAL A 1009 -32.71 16.72 10.78
N ARG A 1010 -33.82 16.61 11.53
CA ARG A 1010 -34.08 15.49 12.46
C ARG A 1010 -33.99 14.10 11.81
N GLN A 1011 -34.46 13.94 10.58
CA GLN A 1011 -34.42 12.67 9.84
C GLN A 1011 -32.99 12.16 9.57
N ASP A 1012 -31.99 13.06 9.58
CA ASP A 1012 -30.60 12.72 9.36
C ASP A 1012 -29.85 12.47 10.69
N MET A 1013 -30.52 12.68 11.84
CA MET A 1013 -29.94 12.41 13.15
C MET A 1013 -30.14 10.95 13.56
N ARG A 1014 -29.04 10.29 13.89
CA ARG A 1014 -29.03 8.99 14.56
C ARG A 1014 -29.19 9.19 16.06
N VAL A 1015 -30.08 8.40 16.66
CA VAL A 1015 -30.17 8.28 18.14
C VAL A 1015 -29.06 7.35 18.62
N THR A 1016 -28.32 7.79 19.62
CA THR A 1016 -27.25 7.01 20.24
C THR A 1016 -27.84 6.14 21.35
N GLU A 1017 -27.54 4.84 21.34
CA GLU A 1017 -28.00 3.94 22.39
C GLU A 1017 -27.31 4.29 23.71
N GLN A 1018 -28.10 4.54 24.77
CA GLN A 1018 -27.62 4.92 26.10
C GLN A 1018 -28.25 4.08 27.24
N SER A 1019 -29.04 3.05 26.91
CA SER A 1019 -29.73 2.26 27.93
C SER A 1019 -28.75 1.51 28.83
N GLN A 1020 -29.05 1.48 30.13
CA GLN A 1020 -28.27 0.73 31.12
C GLN A 1020 -28.17 -0.77 30.82
N ALA A 1021 -29.12 -1.34 30.07
CA ALA A 1021 -29.10 -2.74 29.69
C ALA A 1021 -27.96 -3.08 28.72
N LYS A 1022 -27.54 -2.11 27.89
CA LYS A 1022 -26.51 -2.31 26.85
C LYS A 1022 -25.21 -1.58 27.17
N CYS A 1023 -25.28 -0.40 27.75
CA CYS A 1023 -24.13 0.44 28.07
C CYS A 1023 -23.59 0.15 29.48
N LYS A 1024 -22.49 -0.61 29.55
CA LYS A 1024 -22.01 -1.27 30.79
C LYS A 1024 -20.90 -0.53 31.56
N TYR A 1025 -20.52 0.69 31.16
CA TYR A 1025 -19.57 1.47 31.96
C TYR A 1025 -20.04 1.70 33.41
N ASP A 1026 -19.07 1.66 34.33
CA ASP A 1026 -19.25 1.72 35.78
C ASP A 1026 -20.02 2.98 36.22
N THR A 1027 -21.01 2.78 37.09
CA THR A 1027 -21.97 3.83 37.53
C THR A 1027 -21.49 4.62 38.75
N ASN A 1028 -20.21 4.53 39.10
CA ASN A 1028 -19.72 4.98 40.41
C ASN A 1028 -19.14 6.41 40.46
N ASP A 1029 -19.22 7.19 39.39
CA ASP A 1029 -18.95 8.64 39.46
C ASP A 1029 -20.24 9.42 39.18
N VAL A 1030 -21.00 9.65 40.25
CA VAL A 1030 -22.01 10.72 40.36
C VAL A 1030 -21.38 11.88 41.10
#